data_AF-A0A1S3AB08-F1
#
_entry.id   AF-A0A1S3AB08-F1
#
_cell.length_a   1.000
_cell.length_b   1.000
_cell.length_c   1.000
_cell.angle_alpha   90.00
_cell.angle_beta   90.00
_cell.angle_gamma   90.00
#
_symmetry.space_group_name_H-M   'P 1'
#
loop_
_entity.id
_entity.type
_entity.pdbx_description
1 polymer ?
#
loop_
_entity_poly.entity_id
_entity_poly.type
_entity_poly.pdbx_seq_one_letter_code
_entity_poly.pdbx_strand_id
1 'polypeptide(L)'
;MLECADGSRTPYRYRHVTSCSCVDHCHPGCHRLSMDLTAELQGQSLTISLFVKRGRAELWDPQGAASDRGSSGATWRARGLSGWRTAGQEARARPSRAGPGLLHARRGRGRGREQGSPGKLGCRGQTLRMSALPLGSLVPGARTDRFAGRSWWRHRSGAGQEVGARMSRAGLGGRGPWLEGLAVSADGMAEGAGPAIDLRQRKKPKSSGNKESAKEKISNTPVPQRASKYVLFQRFAKIFIGCLAAVTSGMMYALYLSAYHERKFWFSNRQELEREITFQGDSAIYYSYYKDMLKAPSFERGVYELTHNNRTVSLKTINAVQQMSLYPELIASVLYQATGSSEIIEPVYFYIGIVFGLQGIYVTALFVTSWLMSGTWLAGMLTVAWFIINRIDTTRIESSIPLRENWALPYFACQVAALTGYLKSNLNSYGERFCYLLMSASTYTFVMMWEYSHYLLFLQAVSLFLLDSFSLEPSDKVHEVYKIYIFSLFLGYLLQFENSALLVSPLLSLVASLMLAKCLQMNVKKGTFLAKIMKVINFYLVCILTVTLNIVMKMFVPHKENGHMLKFLEVKFGLNMTKNFTMNWLLCQESLQTPSQDFFLRLTQSSLLPFYILVLVICFFSVVQVIFRRFKGKSLKETVTLDDGQIGERPEIIYHVIHTILLGSLAMVIEGLKYLWTPYMCMLAAFGVCSPELWMTLFKWLRLRTIHPVLLALVLSMAVPTIIGLSLWKEFFPRLMAELTELQEFYDPDTVELMTWIKRQAPIAAVFAGSPQLMGAIKLCTGWMVTSLPLYNDDDLLKRNENIYQIYSKRSAEDIYKILTSYKANYLIVEDAICNEVGTMRGCRVKDLLDIANGHVVCEEGDKLTYSKYGRFCHEVKINYSPYMNYFTRVYWNRSYFVYRINTVISFQS
;
A
#
# COMPACT_ATOMS: atom_id res chain seq x y z
N MET A 1 -41.54 -6.70 -43.91
CA MET A 1 -41.78 -8.11 -44.25
C MET A 1 -40.85 -8.96 -43.42
N LEU A 2 -41.27 -9.88 -42.54
CA LEU A 2 -42.55 -10.05 -41.83
C LEU A 2 -42.25 -10.72 -40.46
N GLU A 3 -42.73 -10.29 -39.29
CA GLU A 3 -42.98 -8.94 -38.74
C GLU A 3 -43.00 -9.06 -37.18
N CYS A 4 -43.53 -8.11 -36.39
CA CYS A 4 -43.42 -8.12 -34.90
C CYS A 4 -44.49 -8.94 -34.15
N ALA A 5 -44.18 -9.37 -32.91
CA ALA A 5 -45.16 -9.80 -31.90
C ALA A 5 -44.66 -9.48 -30.47
N ASP A 6 -45.53 -8.89 -29.64
CA ASP A 6 -45.22 -8.37 -28.29
C ASP A 6 -45.55 -9.38 -27.17
N GLY A 7 -45.04 -9.19 -25.95
CA GLY A 7 -45.06 -10.24 -24.91
C GLY A 7 -44.68 -9.84 -23.47
N SER A 8 -45.15 -8.68 -23.00
CA SER A 8 -44.76 -8.10 -21.71
C SER A 8 -44.88 -9.00 -20.45
N ARG A 9 -43.90 -8.87 -19.53
CA ARG A 9 -44.07 -8.98 -18.06
C ARG A 9 -42.89 -8.32 -17.32
N THR A 10 -43.20 -7.39 -16.41
CA THR A 10 -42.22 -6.67 -15.58
C THR A 10 -41.92 -7.39 -14.26
N PRO A 11 -40.77 -7.10 -13.63
CA PRO A 11 -40.83 -6.57 -12.27
C PRO A 11 -39.84 -5.43 -11.95
N TYR A 12 -40.32 -4.48 -11.13
CA TYR A 12 -39.61 -3.57 -10.21
C TYR A 12 -38.15 -3.14 -10.50
N ARG A 13 -37.99 -1.86 -10.88
CA ARG A 13 -36.71 -1.13 -10.81
C ARG A 13 -36.34 -0.79 -9.36
N TYR A 14 -35.09 -1.06 -8.96
CA TYR A 14 -34.39 -0.21 -7.99
C TYR A 14 -33.87 1.05 -8.71
N ARG A 15 -33.85 2.20 -8.02
CA ARG A 15 -33.24 3.44 -8.53
C ARG A 15 -31.73 3.44 -8.23
N HIS A 16 -30.90 3.36 -9.27
CA HIS A 16 -29.59 4.02 -9.27
C HIS A 16 -29.65 5.20 -10.24
N VAL A 17 -29.09 6.33 -9.84
CA VAL A 17 -29.04 7.55 -10.66
C VAL A 17 -27.69 7.61 -11.36
N THR A 18 -27.67 7.19 -12.63
CA THR A 18 -26.54 7.37 -13.54
C THR A 18 -26.98 8.29 -14.68
N SER A 19 -26.50 9.53 -14.68
CA SER A 19 -26.81 10.53 -15.71
C SER A 19 -26.02 10.29 -16.98
N CYS A 20 -26.59 9.54 -17.93
CA CYS A 20 -26.08 9.50 -19.30
C CYS A 20 -26.40 10.82 -20.01
N SER A 21 -25.40 11.61 -20.35
CA SER A 21 -25.53 12.74 -21.26
C SER A 21 -25.06 12.34 -22.65
N CYS A 22 -25.98 12.14 -23.58
CA CYS A 22 -25.65 12.06 -25.00
C CYS A 22 -25.10 13.41 -25.47
N VAL A 23 -24.08 13.38 -26.32
CA VAL A 23 -23.55 14.59 -26.99
C VAL A 23 -24.29 14.77 -28.31
N ASP A 24 -24.93 15.92 -28.47
CA ASP A 24 -25.46 16.38 -29.76
C ASP A 24 -25.18 17.88 -29.95
N HIS A 25 -25.01 18.29 -31.21
CA HIS A 25 -24.53 19.63 -31.57
C HIS A 25 -25.63 20.71 -31.53
N CYS A 26 -25.35 21.86 -30.90
CA CYS A 26 -25.77 23.18 -31.39
C CYS A 26 -24.88 24.32 -30.85
N HIS A 27 -24.87 25.45 -31.57
CA HIS A 27 -24.06 26.65 -31.27
C HIS A 27 -24.98 27.82 -30.78
N PRO A 28 -24.52 29.07 -30.54
CA PRO A 28 -24.91 29.81 -29.33
C PRO A 28 -25.94 30.94 -29.54
N GLY A 29 -26.62 31.37 -28.47
CA GLY A 29 -27.56 32.49 -28.52
C GLY A 29 -27.90 33.17 -27.18
N CYS A 30 -27.40 34.40 -27.01
CA CYS A 30 -28.03 35.56 -26.35
C CYS A 30 -28.80 35.49 -24.99
N HIS A 31 -28.19 36.16 -24.01
CA HIS A 31 -28.76 37.27 -23.20
C HIS A 31 -29.59 37.09 -21.90
N ARG A 32 -29.32 38.05 -21.00
CA ARG A 32 -30.13 38.65 -19.90
C ARG A 32 -30.29 37.92 -18.55
N LEU A 33 -29.48 38.39 -17.59
CA LEU A 33 -29.94 39.24 -16.45
C LEU A 33 -31.35 38.99 -15.88
N SER A 34 -31.38 38.58 -14.61
CA SER A 34 -31.90 39.46 -13.55
C SER A 34 -31.01 39.36 -12.30
N MET A 35 -31.13 40.34 -11.41
CA MET A 35 -30.57 40.32 -10.05
C MET A 35 -31.72 40.19 -9.05
N ASP A 36 -31.43 39.66 -7.86
CA ASP A 36 -32.02 40.04 -6.56
C ASP A 36 -31.58 39.03 -5.48
N LEU A 37 -31.62 39.30 -4.18
CA LEU A 37 -31.04 40.43 -3.45
C LEU A 37 -30.86 39.98 -1.98
N THR A 38 -29.81 40.43 -1.30
CA THR A 38 -29.66 40.54 0.19
C THR A 38 -30.40 39.58 1.14
N ALA A 39 -29.63 38.82 1.93
CA ALA A 39 -29.93 38.52 3.33
C ALA A 39 -28.64 38.66 4.17
N GLU A 40 -28.73 39.15 5.40
CA GLU A 40 -27.59 39.70 6.16
C GLU A 40 -26.86 38.70 7.08
N LEU A 41 -25.74 39.16 7.64
CA LEU A 41 -24.91 38.42 8.59
C LEU A 41 -25.56 38.34 9.98
N GLN A 42 -25.44 37.17 10.62
CA GLN A 42 -25.13 37.11 12.05
C GLN A 42 -23.99 36.09 12.28
N GLY A 43 -22.91 36.54 12.92
CA GLY A 43 -21.74 35.72 13.17
C GLY A 43 -21.76 35.10 14.57
N GLN A 44 -21.29 33.86 14.68
CA GLN A 44 -20.89 33.26 15.95
C GLN A 44 -19.48 32.68 15.84
N SER A 45 -18.62 33.02 16.80
CA SER A 45 -17.28 32.47 16.92
C SER A 45 -17.35 31.10 17.60
N LEU A 46 -17.06 30.03 16.85
CA LEU A 46 -17.00 28.67 17.38
C LEU A 46 -15.56 28.29 17.72
N THR A 47 -15.15 28.59 18.95
CA THR A 47 -13.86 28.18 19.50
C THR A 47 -13.87 26.67 19.77
N ILE A 48 -13.21 25.90 18.90
CA ILE A 48 -13.12 24.44 19.03
C ILE A 48 -12.23 24.09 20.23
N SER A 49 -12.85 23.69 21.33
CA SER A 49 -12.16 23.31 22.56
C SER A 49 -11.67 21.85 22.49
N LEU A 50 -10.45 21.61 22.96
CA LEU A 50 -9.77 20.31 22.90
C LEU A 50 -10.39 19.29 23.87
N PHE A 51 -11.05 18.26 23.35
CA PHE A 51 -11.61 17.17 24.16
C PHE A 51 -10.54 16.15 24.61
N VAL A 52 -9.61 16.58 25.46
CA VAL A 52 -8.63 15.69 26.11
C VAL A 52 -9.26 15.13 27.39
N LYS A 53 -9.86 13.93 27.29
CA LYS A 53 -10.52 13.26 28.42
C LYS A 53 -9.50 12.63 29.39
N ARG A 54 -8.76 13.47 30.10
CA ARG A 54 -7.71 13.07 31.06
C ARG A 54 -8.30 12.67 32.40
N GLY A 55 -8.63 11.39 32.55
CA GLY A 55 -9.02 10.84 33.85
C GLY A 55 -7.91 10.99 34.89
N ARG A 56 -8.18 11.73 35.95
CA ARG A 56 -7.42 11.70 37.22
C ARG A 56 -8.45 11.43 38.31
N ALA A 57 -8.21 10.39 39.10
CA ALA A 57 -9.04 10.11 40.27
C ALA A 57 -8.73 11.12 41.38
N GLU A 58 -9.76 11.55 42.09
CA GLU A 58 -9.63 12.17 43.42
C GLU A 58 -10.51 11.39 44.42
N LEU A 59 -10.07 11.43 45.67
CA LEU A 59 -10.39 10.47 46.72
C LEU A 59 -11.19 11.17 47.82
N TRP A 60 -12.41 10.71 48.12
CA TRP A 60 -13.19 11.18 49.27
C TRP A 60 -13.86 10.01 49.99
N ASP A 61 -13.39 9.73 51.21
CA ASP A 61 -14.07 8.89 52.20
C ASP A 61 -15.29 9.60 52.81
N PRO A 62 -16.32 8.85 53.23
CA PRO A 62 -17.30 9.32 54.19
C PRO A 62 -17.30 8.47 55.48
N GLN A 63 -16.73 9.01 56.56
CA GLN A 63 -17.14 8.66 57.93
C GLN A 63 -18.41 9.46 58.30
N GLY A 64 -19.45 8.93 58.96
CA GLY A 64 -19.71 7.54 59.36
C GLY A 64 -20.94 7.43 60.29
N ALA A 65 -21.24 6.20 60.76
CA ALA A 65 -22.07 5.84 61.92
C ALA A 65 -23.59 6.16 61.97
N ALA A 66 -24.43 5.15 61.66
CA ALA A 66 -25.63 4.70 62.41
C ALA A 66 -26.31 3.54 61.61
N SER A 67 -26.34 2.29 62.08
CA SER A 67 -27.42 1.65 62.87
C SER A 67 -28.83 2.02 62.37
N ASP A 68 -29.73 1.08 62.00
CA ASP A 68 -29.98 -0.23 62.64
C ASP A 68 -30.63 -1.29 61.69
N ARG A 69 -31.04 -2.43 62.27
CA ARG A 69 -31.70 -3.64 61.72
C ARG A 69 -32.85 -3.43 60.72
N GLY A 70 -33.06 -4.41 59.82
CA GLY A 70 -34.35 -4.63 59.14
C GLY A 70 -34.36 -5.83 58.18
N SER A 71 -35.20 -6.84 58.44
CA SER A 71 -35.29 -8.08 57.65
C SER A 71 -36.69 -8.34 57.07
N SER A 72 -36.75 -9.05 55.93
CA SER A 72 -37.96 -9.71 55.37
C SER A 72 -39.06 -8.78 54.82
N GLY A 73 -40.09 -9.38 54.19
CA GLY A 73 -41.36 -8.70 53.89
C GLY A 73 -41.85 -8.87 52.44
N ALA A 74 -42.73 -9.83 52.20
CA ALA A 74 -43.24 -10.14 50.86
C ALA A 74 -44.61 -9.48 50.55
N THR A 75 -44.84 -9.16 49.27
CA THR A 75 -46.16 -9.17 48.56
C THR A 75 -47.23 -8.08 48.80
N TRP A 76 -48.09 -7.95 47.78
CA TRP A 76 -49.46 -7.38 47.69
C TRP A 76 -49.72 -5.97 47.08
N ARG A 77 -50.46 -6.04 45.96
CA ARG A 77 -51.52 -5.19 45.34
C ARG A 77 -52.10 -4.01 46.20
N ALA A 78 -52.81 -2.99 45.67
CA ALA A 78 -53.66 -2.92 44.45
C ALA A 78 -54.19 -1.49 44.13
N ARG A 79 -54.75 -1.29 42.90
CA ARG A 79 -55.73 -0.22 42.47
C ARG A 79 -55.19 1.23 42.47
N GLY A 80 -55.68 2.19 41.69
CA GLY A 80 -56.67 2.28 40.58
C GLY A 80 -56.46 3.63 39.83
N LEU A 81 -57.28 4.13 38.88
CA LEU A 81 -58.55 3.69 38.32
C LEU A 81 -58.89 4.56 37.06
N SER A 82 -59.45 3.98 35.97
CA SER A 82 -60.16 4.65 34.82
C SER A 82 -59.42 5.74 33.98
N GLY A 83 -59.73 6.00 32.70
CA GLY A 83 -60.66 5.43 31.70
C GLY A 83 -60.43 6.13 30.33
N TRP A 84 -60.76 5.55 29.17
CA TRP A 84 -62.07 5.66 28.47
C TRP A 84 -62.19 4.65 27.30
N ARG A 85 -63.37 4.56 26.65
CA ARG A 85 -63.70 3.70 25.48
C ARG A 85 -63.59 4.52 24.16
N THR A 86 -63.69 4.05 22.91
CA THR A 86 -64.45 2.96 22.23
C THR A 86 -63.64 2.46 21.00
N ALA A 87 -63.62 1.18 20.58
CA ALA A 87 -64.67 0.21 20.21
C ALA A 87 -65.24 0.36 18.78
N GLY A 88 -65.11 -0.71 17.97
CA GLY A 88 -65.65 -0.89 16.61
C GLY A 88 -65.33 -2.31 16.10
N GLN A 89 -66.26 -2.98 15.41
CA GLN A 89 -66.18 -4.38 14.99
C GLN A 89 -66.62 -4.55 13.53
N GLU A 90 -66.10 -5.57 12.82
CA GLU A 90 -66.93 -6.45 11.96
C GLU A 90 -66.22 -7.79 11.65
N ALA A 91 -66.91 -8.76 11.03
CA ALA A 91 -66.50 -10.17 11.09
C ALA A 91 -67.04 -11.10 9.96
N ARG A 92 -66.48 -12.34 9.92
CA ARG A 92 -66.87 -13.52 9.08
C ARG A 92 -66.41 -13.43 7.60
N ALA A 93 -66.32 -14.51 6.80
CA ALA A 93 -66.76 -15.91 6.95
C ALA A 93 -65.84 -16.96 6.25
N ARG A 94 -66.16 -18.27 6.37
CA ARG A 94 -65.68 -19.40 5.53
C ARG A 94 -66.88 -20.18 4.95
N PRO A 95 -66.79 -20.73 3.72
CA PRO A 95 -66.76 -22.19 3.44
C PRO A 95 -65.57 -22.57 2.51
N SER A 96 -65.12 -23.82 2.22
CA SER A 96 -65.49 -25.25 2.48
C SER A 96 -66.29 -26.01 1.40
N ARG A 97 -65.90 -27.30 1.14
CA ARG A 97 -66.33 -28.27 0.08
C ARG A 97 -65.63 -28.07 -1.30
N ALA A 98 -65.40 -29.08 -2.15
CA ALA A 98 -65.29 -30.56 -2.03
C ALA A 98 -64.59 -31.16 -3.31
N GLY A 99 -64.23 -32.46 -3.32
CA GLY A 99 -63.79 -33.20 -4.54
C GLY A 99 -64.95 -33.99 -5.19
N PRO A 100 -64.73 -35.11 -5.95
CA PRO A 100 -63.46 -35.79 -6.32
C PRO A 100 -63.40 -36.37 -7.78
N GLY A 101 -62.36 -37.16 -8.10
CA GLY A 101 -62.34 -38.22 -9.17
C GLY A 101 -61.60 -37.90 -10.49
N LEU A 102 -61.42 -38.82 -11.47
CA LEU A 102 -61.17 -40.29 -11.48
C LEU A 102 -60.97 -40.80 -12.95
N LEU A 103 -60.14 -41.83 -13.15
CA LEU A 103 -60.14 -42.85 -14.25
C LEU A 103 -59.60 -42.59 -15.69
N HIS A 104 -59.11 -43.72 -16.26
CA HIS A 104 -58.79 -44.12 -17.66
C HIS A 104 -57.84 -43.26 -18.53
N ALA A 105 -56.82 -43.76 -19.25
CA ALA A 105 -56.29 -45.10 -19.63
C ALA A 105 -56.88 -45.84 -20.87
N ARG A 106 -56.24 -45.65 -22.05
CA ARG A 106 -55.97 -46.61 -23.19
C ARG A 106 -55.36 -45.84 -24.39
N ARG A 107 -54.85 -46.40 -25.51
CA ARG A 107 -53.99 -47.57 -25.86
C ARG A 107 -54.14 -47.89 -27.37
N GLY A 108 -53.14 -47.60 -28.21
CA GLY A 108 -53.05 -48.01 -29.63
C GLY A 108 -51.83 -47.35 -30.31
N ARG A 109 -50.85 -48.06 -30.87
CA ARG A 109 -50.81 -48.86 -32.13
C ARG A 109 -50.96 -48.01 -33.40
N GLY A 110 -50.04 -48.06 -34.39
CA GLY A 110 -48.75 -48.77 -34.46
C GLY A 110 -48.24 -48.97 -35.90
N ARG A 111 -47.19 -49.81 -36.05
CA ARG A 111 -46.42 -50.13 -37.29
C ARG A 111 -45.52 -48.98 -37.80
N GLY A 112 -44.29 -49.21 -38.28
CA GLY A 112 -43.42 -50.39 -38.22
C GLY A 112 -42.74 -50.75 -39.54
N ARG A 113 -41.42 -51.02 -39.51
CA ARG A 113 -40.68 -51.80 -40.52
C ARG A 113 -39.37 -52.35 -39.94
N GLU A 114 -38.92 -53.45 -40.54
CA GLU A 114 -37.62 -54.11 -40.30
C GLU A 114 -36.52 -53.38 -41.11
N GLN A 115 -35.24 -53.76 -41.21
CA GLN A 115 -34.57 -55.08 -41.16
C GLN A 115 -33.04 -54.82 -41.09
N GLY A 116 -32.20 -55.81 -40.73
CA GLY A 116 -30.76 -55.78 -41.08
C GLY A 116 -29.72 -55.93 -39.96
N SER A 117 -29.19 -57.14 -39.84
CA SER A 117 -27.86 -57.53 -39.33
C SER A 117 -27.52 -58.86 -40.04
N PRO A 118 -26.25 -59.28 -40.26
CA PRO A 118 -25.10 -59.10 -39.35
C PRO A 118 -23.76 -58.80 -40.07
N GLY A 119 -22.63 -58.90 -39.35
CA GLY A 119 -21.28 -58.94 -39.95
C GLY A 119 -20.14 -59.17 -38.96
N LYS A 120 -19.67 -60.42 -38.82
CA LYS A 120 -18.37 -60.75 -38.22
C LYS A 120 -17.37 -61.09 -39.32
N LEU A 121 -16.15 -60.55 -39.26
CA LEU A 121 -14.98 -61.10 -39.95
C LEU A 121 -13.69 -60.56 -39.32
N GLY A 122 -12.61 -61.34 -39.39
CA GLY A 122 -11.29 -60.93 -38.89
C GLY A 122 -10.20 -61.92 -39.28
N CYS A 123 -9.03 -61.39 -39.65
CA CYS A 123 -7.75 -62.06 -39.90
C CYS A 123 -6.69 -60.93 -39.96
N ARG A 124 -5.56 -60.96 -39.23
CA ARG A 124 -4.36 -61.83 -39.23
C ARG A 124 -3.24 -61.26 -40.10
N GLY A 125 -2.06 -61.10 -39.48
CA GLY A 125 -0.80 -60.65 -40.08
C GLY A 125 -0.03 -59.81 -39.04
N GLN A 126 0.96 -60.32 -38.30
CA GLN A 126 2.33 -60.68 -38.71
C GLN A 126 3.20 -59.48 -39.13
N THR A 127 4.45 -59.32 -38.68
CA THR A 127 5.14 -59.78 -37.45
C THR A 127 6.47 -59.03 -37.37
N LEU A 128 6.99 -58.75 -36.16
CA LEU A 128 8.44 -58.82 -35.91
C LEU A 128 8.70 -58.98 -34.40
N ARG A 129 9.81 -59.66 -34.07
CA ARG A 129 10.24 -59.96 -32.69
C ARG A 129 11.39 -59.04 -32.30
N MET A 130 11.53 -58.75 -31.01
CA MET A 130 12.67 -59.28 -30.27
C MET A 130 12.38 -59.45 -28.78
N SER A 131 12.91 -60.53 -28.23
CA SER A 131 12.89 -60.96 -26.82
C SER A 131 14.08 -60.33 -26.06
N ALA A 132 14.24 -60.44 -24.73
CA ALA A 132 13.73 -61.47 -23.82
C ALA A 132 13.50 -60.97 -22.36
N LEU A 133 13.03 -61.89 -21.51
CA LEU A 133 12.83 -61.75 -20.07
C LEU A 133 14.09 -62.26 -19.29
N PRO A 134 14.00 -62.86 -18.09
CA PRO A 134 14.39 -62.19 -16.85
C PRO A 134 15.48 -62.96 -16.07
N LEU A 135 15.87 -62.48 -14.88
CA LEU A 135 16.38 -63.33 -13.78
C LEU A 135 16.43 -62.57 -12.46
N GLY A 136 16.62 -63.29 -11.35
CA GLY A 136 16.78 -62.72 -10.01
C GLY A 136 17.54 -63.65 -9.07
N SER A 137 17.80 -63.16 -7.85
CA SER A 137 18.30 -63.87 -6.65
C SER A 137 19.57 -64.74 -6.78
N LEU A 138 20.65 -64.36 -6.05
CA LEU A 138 21.17 -65.14 -4.91
C LEU A 138 22.28 -64.39 -4.13
N VAL A 139 22.65 -64.92 -2.96
CA VAL A 139 23.50 -64.36 -1.88
C VAL A 139 24.55 -65.43 -1.51
N PRO A 140 25.87 -65.12 -1.40
CA PRO A 140 26.51 -64.69 -0.12
C PRO A 140 27.74 -63.74 -0.30
N GLY A 141 28.43 -63.24 0.74
CA GLY A 141 28.19 -63.24 2.19
C GLY A 141 29.40 -62.79 3.04
N ALA A 142 29.13 -62.26 4.24
CA ALA A 142 29.99 -62.07 5.42
C ALA A 142 31.48 -61.63 5.31
N ARG A 143 31.80 -60.48 5.94
CA ARG A 143 32.92 -60.38 6.91
C ARG A 143 32.57 -59.44 8.08
N THR A 144 33.06 -59.83 9.25
CA THR A 144 32.92 -59.19 10.58
C THR A 144 34.10 -58.21 10.83
N ASP A 145 34.20 -57.35 11.86
CA ASP A 145 33.39 -57.12 13.07
C ASP A 145 33.67 -55.72 13.69
N ARG A 146 32.86 -55.33 14.71
CA ARG A 146 33.20 -54.51 15.93
C ARG A 146 33.53 -52.99 15.94
N PHE A 147 32.72 -52.33 16.77
CA PHE A 147 33.01 -51.39 17.90
C PHE A 147 33.19 -49.86 17.74
N ALA A 148 32.26 -49.14 18.41
CA ALA A 148 32.36 -47.87 19.15
C ALA A 148 32.70 -46.54 18.39
N GLY A 149 32.23 -45.37 18.83
CA GLY A 149 31.18 -45.10 19.84
C GLY A 149 31.27 -43.71 20.52
N ARG A 150 30.09 -43.17 20.91
CA ARG A 150 29.80 -41.91 21.64
C ARG A 150 29.75 -40.63 20.79
N SER A 151 28.74 -39.73 20.85
CA SER A 151 27.52 -39.53 21.65
C SER A 151 27.57 -38.67 22.94
N TRP A 152 26.78 -37.57 22.92
CA TRP A 152 26.01 -36.93 24.01
C TRP A 152 26.51 -35.69 24.78
N TRP A 153 25.51 -34.93 25.25
CA TRP A 153 25.54 -33.68 26.04
C TRP A 153 25.78 -33.92 27.54
N ARG A 154 26.26 -32.90 28.29
CA ARG A 154 25.60 -32.39 29.53
C ARG A 154 26.26 -31.17 30.21
N HIS A 155 25.46 -30.44 31.01
CA HIS A 155 25.89 -29.48 32.05
C HIS A 155 26.47 -30.17 33.30
N ARG A 156 27.31 -29.48 34.12
CA ARG A 156 26.91 -28.91 35.44
C ARG A 156 28.05 -28.14 36.19
N SER A 157 27.63 -27.16 37.03
CA SER A 157 28.18 -26.63 38.33
C SER A 157 29.65 -26.86 38.76
N GLY A 158 30.30 -25.98 39.55
CA GLY A 158 29.90 -24.70 40.19
C GLY A 158 30.73 -24.38 41.47
N ALA A 159 30.66 -23.12 41.97
CA ALA A 159 31.43 -22.53 43.11
C ALA A 159 32.97 -22.37 42.89
N GLY A 160 33.69 -21.44 43.54
CA GLY A 160 33.31 -20.32 44.43
C GLY A 160 34.52 -19.54 45.00
N GLN A 161 34.29 -18.59 45.93
CA GLN A 161 35.25 -17.81 46.76
C GLN A 161 35.84 -16.50 46.18
N GLU A 162 36.59 -15.75 47.01
CA GLU A 162 36.55 -14.26 47.12
C GLU A 162 37.92 -13.53 47.02
N VAL A 163 37.90 -12.19 47.23
CA VAL A 163 39.04 -11.25 47.47
C VAL A 163 39.89 -10.88 46.23
N GLY A 164 40.31 -9.63 46.00
CA GLY A 164 39.92 -8.36 46.63
C GLY A 164 40.93 -7.20 46.41
N ALA A 165 40.41 -6.01 46.07
CA ALA A 165 40.97 -4.66 46.19
C ALA A 165 42.41 -4.28 45.68
N ARG A 166 42.52 -3.01 45.24
CA ARG A 166 43.75 -2.18 45.01
C ARG A 166 44.65 -2.52 43.80
N MET A 167 45.57 -1.64 43.35
CA MET A 167 45.57 -0.16 43.23
C MET A 167 46.86 0.33 42.52
N SER A 168 46.71 1.05 41.40
CA SER A 168 47.66 2.07 40.85
C SER A 168 49.11 1.71 40.42
N ARG A 169 49.55 2.43 39.36
CA ARG A 169 50.95 2.77 38.97
C ARG A 169 51.85 1.65 38.39
N ALA A 170 52.78 1.93 37.47
CA ALA A 170 52.98 3.14 36.63
C ALA A 170 53.94 2.90 35.45
N GLY A 171 53.79 3.72 34.40
CA GLY A 171 54.85 4.10 33.46
C GLY A 171 55.22 3.08 32.37
N LEU A 172 55.83 3.46 31.25
CA LEU A 172 56.09 4.79 30.64
C LEU A 172 56.05 4.54 29.11
N GLY A 173 55.19 5.22 28.34
CA GLY A 173 55.57 6.42 27.59
C GLY A 173 55.87 6.09 26.10
N GLY A 174 55.68 6.97 25.11
CA GLY A 174 55.03 8.28 25.14
C GLY A 174 55.38 9.10 23.89
N ARG A 175 54.38 9.74 23.26
CA ARG A 175 54.44 10.92 22.37
C ARG A 175 53.05 11.15 21.75
N GLY A 176 52.52 12.35 21.91
CA GLY A 176 51.33 12.87 21.22
C GLY A 176 51.60 14.30 20.77
N PRO A 177 50.65 15.23 20.98
CA PRO A 177 49.44 15.33 20.16
C PRO A 177 49.19 16.79 19.71
N TRP A 178 48.15 17.05 18.90
CA TRP A 178 47.43 18.33 18.90
C TRP A 178 46.00 18.17 18.37
N LEU A 179 45.01 18.44 19.21
CA LEU A 179 43.62 18.76 18.87
C LEU A 179 42.92 19.35 20.13
N GLU A 180 41.65 19.75 19.97
CA GLU A 180 40.82 20.47 20.96
C GLU A 180 41.27 21.92 21.24
N GLY A 181 40.41 22.86 21.61
CA GLY A 181 38.95 22.81 21.76
C GLY A 181 38.48 23.72 22.90
N LEU A 182 37.55 24.66 22.66
CA LEU A 182 37.10 25.62 23.67
C LEU A 182 35.63 26.02 23.52
N ALA A 183 34.98 26.32 24.64
CA ALA A 183 33.56 26.66 24.70
C ALA A 183 33.20 27.55 25.92
N VAL A 184 32.31 28.53 25.67
CA VAL A 184 31.29 29.10 26.59
C VAL A 184 31.72 30.06 27.72
N SER A 185 30.94 31.16 27.83
CA SER A 185 30.74 32.10 28.96
C SER A 185 31.88 33.05 29.40
N ALA A 186 31.60 34.15 30.12
CA ALA A 186 30.44 35.07 30.15
C ALA A 186 30.77 36.31 31.03
N ASP A 187 30.07 37.42 30.79
CA ASP A 187 29.87 38.59 31.67
C ASP A 187 31.10 39.42 32.18
N GLY A 188 30.82 40.67 32.57
CA GLY A 188 31.81 41.65 33.06
C GLY A 188 31.62 43.05 32.44
N MET A 189 31.59 44.11 33.26
CA MET A 189 31.16 45.47 32.86
C MET A 189 31.95 46.56 33.60
N ALA A 190 32.06 47.75 32.98
CA ALA A 190 32.56 49.02 33.55
C ALA A 190 34.05 49.05 33.98
N GLU A 191 34.72 50.20 34.23
CA GLU A 191 34.69 51.60 33.73
C GLU A 191 35.90 52.33 34.37
N GLY A 192 36.48 53.39 33.78
CA GLY A 192 37.50 54.21 34.49
C GLY A 192 38.57 54.95 33.65
N ALA A 193 38.62 56.26 33.81
CA ALA A 193 39.46 57.27 33.13
C ALA A 193 41.01 57.13 33.20
N GLY A 194 41.71 57.68 32.18
CA GLY A 194 43.18 57.76 31.97
C GLY A 194 43.98 58.67 32.94
N PRO A 195 44.83 59.66 32.52
CA PRO A 195 45.37 60.03 31.19
C PRO A 195 46.93 60.29 31.20
N ALA A 196 47.45 61.18 30.31
CA ALA A 196 48.84 61.73 30.17
C ALA A 196 49.85 60.89 29.33
N ILE A 197 50.44 61.36 28.20
CA ILE A 197 51.53 62.37 27.95
C ILE A 197 52.95 61.74 28.17
N ASP A 198 53.98 61.83 27.29
CA ASP A 198 54.34 62.75 26.18
C ASP A 198 55.31 62.15 25.10
N LEU A 199 55.66 62.94 24.05
CA LEU A 199 56.86 62.89 23.16
C LEU A 199 57.04 61.67 22.20
N ARG A 200 57.71 61.73 21.02
CA ARG A 200 58.50 62.81 20.34
C ARG A 200 58.44 62.73 18.78
N GLN A 201 58.89 63.82 18.14
CA GLN A 201 59.05 64.11 16.69
C GLN A 201 59.67 62.97 15.83
N ARG A 202 59.31 62.70 14.55
CA ARG A 202 58.99 63.49 13.32
C ARG A 202 60.20 63.88 12.45
N LYS A 203 60.27 63.37 11.20
CA LYS A 203 61.05 63.95 10.07
C LYS A 203 60.40 63.67 8.70
N LYS A 204 60.54 64.61 7.75
CA LYS A 204 60.19 64.56 6.30
C LYS A 204 61.24 65.41 5.54
N PRO A 205 61.51 65.11 4.25
CA PRO A 205 61.24 66.06 3.14
C PRO A 205 60.28 65.45 2.08
N LYS A 206 59.41 66.18 1.36
CA LYS A 206 59.57 67.08 0.18
C LYS A 206 60.02 66.36 -1.12
N SER A 207 59.50 66.65 -2.33
CA SER A 207 58.32 67.43 -2.79
C SER A 207 58.15 67.36 -4.33
N SER A 208 57.01 67.86 -4.86
CA SER A 208 56.59 68.01 -6.29
C SER A 208 55.89 66.78 -6.93
N GLY A 209 54.95 66.93 -7.87
CA GLY A 209 54.26 68.13 -8.37
C GLY A 209 53.15 67.82 -9.40
N ASN A 210 52.14 68.72 -9.55
CA ASN A 210 50.93 68.62 -10.39
C ASN A 210 49.93 67.48 -10.00
N LYS A 211 48.62 67.74 -9.82
CA LYS A 211 47.52 68.13 -10.76
C LYS A 211 47.18 66.99 -11.74
N GLU A 212 45.92 66.62 -12.00
CA GLU A 212 44.68 67.42 -12.01
C GLU A 212 43.48 66.82 -11.20
N SER A 213 42.25 67.19 -11.59
CA SER A 213 40.94 66.98 -10.95
C SER A 213 40.33 65.58 -11.24
N ALA A 214 39.20 65.15 -10.68
CA ALA A 214 38.23 65.81 -9.79
C ALA A 214 37.72 64.84 -8.70
N LYS A 215 37.16 65.38 -7.61
CA LYS A 215 36.36 64.62 -6.63
C LYS A 215 35.20 65.47 -6.11
N GLU A 216 34.00 65.07 -6.50
CA GLU A 216 32.81 65.25 -5.66
C GLU A 216 32.25 63.86 -5.38
N LYS A 217 32.18 63.49 -4.10
CA LYS A 217 31.59 62.21 -3.67
C LYS A 217 30.95 62.39 -2.31
N ILE A 218 29.62 62.37 -2.32
CA ILE A 218 28.77 62.58 -1.15
C ILE A 218 29.12 61.57 -0.05
N SER A 219 29.25 62.07 1.18
CA SER A 219 29.59 61.28 2.36
C SER A 219 28.37 60.53 2.90
N ASN A 220 28.25 59.24 2.57
CA ASN A 220 27.27 58.36 3.19
C ASN A 220 27.84 57.72 4.47
N THR A 221 27.38 58.21 5.62
CA THR A 221 27.64 57.63 6.95
C THR A 221 27.01 56.23 7.06
N PRO A 222 27.69 55.22 7.66
CA PRO A 222 27.12 53.88 7.79
C PRO A 222 25.96 53.83 8.79
N VAL A 223 24.81 53.31 8.36
CA VAL A 223 23.61 53.09 9.19
C VAL A 223 23.76 51.79 10.02
N PRO A 224 23.41 51.77 11.32
CA PRO A 224 23.73 50.64 12.21
C PRO A 224 22.83 49.40 12.05
N GLN A 225 23.32 48.28 12.61
CA GLN A 225 22.97 46.87 12.34
C GLN A 225 21.52 46.39 12.64
N ARG A 226 20.51 47.26 12.76
CA ARG A 226 19.14 46.86 13.19
C ARG A 226 18.43 45.87 12.25
N ALA A 227 18.75 45.85 10.95
CA ALA A 227 18.05 45.01 9.96
C ALA A 227 18.20 43.49 10.18
N SER A 228 19.33 43.04 10.74
CA SER A 228 19.66 41.60 10.85
C SER A 228 18.65 40.81 11.69
N LYS A 229 18.28 41.32 12.88
CA LYS A 229 17.38 40.62 13.81
C LYS A 229 15.98 40.41 13.23
N TYR A 230 15.47 41.37 12.45
CA TYR A 230 14.14 41.30 11.86
C TYR A 230 14.03 40.22 10.77
N VAL A 231 15.04 40.12 9.90
CA VAL A 231 15.10 39.07 8.86
C VAL A 231 15.24 37.68 9.48
N LEU A 232 16.04 37.54 10.55
CA LEU A 232 16.17 36.28 11.29
C LEU A 232 14.83 35.86 11.93
N PHE A 233 14.13 36.79 12.57
CA PHE A 233 12.81 36.56 13.17
C PHE A 233 11.77 36.15 12.13
N GLN A 234 11.70 36.83 10.98
CA GLN A 234 10.81 36.44 9.88
C GLN A 234 11.12 35.05 9.33
N ARG A 235 12.41 34.67 9.23
CA ARG A 235 12.81 33.32 8.79
C ARG A 235 12.42 32.26 9.80
N PHE A 236 12.61 32.52 11.10
CA PHE A 236 12.17 31.63 12.18
C PHE A 236 10.65 31.46 12.20
N ALA A 237 9.89 32.57 12.14
CA ALA A 237 8.43 32.54 12.11
C ALA A 237 7.88 31.74 10.91
N LYS A 238 8.45 31.91 9.71
CA LYS A 238 8.07 31.12 8.52
C LYS A 238 8.32 29.62 8.69
N ILE A 239 9.41 29.23 9.36
CA ILE A 239 9.70 27.83 9.66
C ILE A 239 8.73 27.31 10.73
N PHE A 240 8.53 28.04 11.82
CA PHE A 240 7.63 27.65 12.90
C PHE A 240 6.19 27.45 12.42
N ILE A 241 5.65 28.40 11.65
CA ILE A 241 4.30 28.32 11.06
C ILE A 241 4.20 27.13 10.09
N GLY A 242 5.19 26.91 9.23
CA GLY A 242 5.18 25.78 8.30
C GLY A 242 5.30 24.42 8.99
N CYS A 243 6.09 24.30 10.05
CA CYS A 243 6.18 23.08 10.86
C CYS A 243 4.87 22.82 11.62
N LEU A 244 4.25 23.86 12.19
CA LEU A 244 2.94 23.76 12.84
C LEU A 244 1.88 23.29 11.82
N ALA A 245 1.81 23.92 10.65
CA ALA A 245 0.90 23.53 9.57
C ALA A 245 1.13 22.09 9.09
N ALA A 246 2.38 21.65 8.95
CA ALA A 246 2.71 20.27 8.59
C ALA A 246 2.15 19.28 9.62
N VAL A 247 2.44 19.47 10.91
CA VAL A 247 1.98 18.59 12.00
C VAL A 247 0.45 18.62 12.14
N THR A 248 -0.18 19.79 12.09
CA THR A 248 -1.65 19.88 12.18
C THR A 248 -2.32 19.25 10.96
N SER A 249 -1.76 19.38 9.75
CA SER A 249 -2.35 18.77 8.55
C SER A 249 -2.30 17.23 8.59
N GLY A 250 -1.18 16.64 9.03
CA GLY A 250 -1.05 15.20 9.23
C GLY A 250 -1.95 14.67 10.36
N MET A 251 -2.02 15.38 11.49
CA MET A 251 -2.91 15.02 12.60
C MET A 251 -4.39 15.11 12.20
N MET A 252 -4.80 16.16 11.49
CA MET A 252 -6.16 16.30 10.96
C MET A 252 -6.50 15.20 9.95
N TYR A 253 -5.54 14.73 9.15
CA TYR A 253 -5.78 13.60 8.25
C TYR A 253 -5.94 12.26 8.99
N ALA A 254 -5.14 12.00 10.03
CA ALA A 254 -5.32 10.82 10.87
C ALA A 254 -6.68 10.83 11.60
N LEU A 255 -7.11 11.99 12.10
CA LEU A 255 -8.44 12.18 12.70
C LEU A 255 -9.57 12.04 11.66
N TYR A 256 -9.39 12.55 10.44
CA TYR A 256 -10.31 12.37 9.33
C TYR A 256 -10.49 10.89 8.99
N LEU A 257 -9.40 10.12 8.86
CA LEU A 257 -9.46 8.67 8.62
C LEU A 257 -10.21 7.94 9.74
N SER A 258 -9.94 8.29 11.01
CA SER A 258 -10.65 7.73 12.15
C SER A 258 -12.15 8.04 12.14
N ALA A 259 -12.54 9.27 11.80
CA ALA A 259 -13.93 9.69 11.72
C ALA A 259 -14.67 9.06 10.53
N TYR A 260 -14.02 9.01 9.36
CA TYR A 260 -14.54 8.37 8.16
C TYR A 260 -14.76 6.87 8.37
N HIS A 261 -13.79 6.17 8.97
CA HIS A 261 -13.91 4.75 9.31
C HIS A 261 -15.07 4.48 10.28
N GLU A 262 -15.19 5.29 11.35
CA GLU A 262 -16.28 5.17 12.31
C GLU A 262 -17.64 5.38 11.64
N ARG A 263 -17.78 6.38 10.74
CA ARG A 263 -19.02 6.65 10.00
C ARG A 263 -19.38 5.59 8.97
N LYS A 264 -18.40 5.05 8.24
CA LYS A 264 -18.57 4.06 7.15
C LYS A 264 -18.94 2.66 7.63
N PHE A 265 -18.57 2.32 8.87
CA PHE A 265 -18.80 0.98 9.43
C PHE A 265 -19.63 0.98 10.72
N TRP A 266 -19.97 2.15 11.28
CA TRP A 266 -20.55 2.32 12.63
C TRP A 266 -19.79 1.50 13.68
N PHE A 267 -18.46 1.61 13.63
CA PHE A 267 -17.55 0.61 14.18
C PHE A 267 -17.64 0.50 15.71
N SER A 268 -17.74 1.63 16.42
CA SER A 268 -17.79 1.67 17.89
C SER A 268 -18.98 0.96 18.53
N ASN A 269 -20.12 0.88 17.83
CA ASN A 269 -21.38 0.34 18.36
C ASN A 269 -21.59 -1.14 18.04
N ARG A 270 -20.64 -1.77 17.33
CA ARG A 270 -20.74 -3.14 16.82
C ARG A 270 -20.06 -4.17 17.71
N GLN A 271 -20.55 -5.41 17.62
CA GLN A 271 -19.95 -6.55 18.29
C GLN A 271 -18.60 -6.91 17.64
N GLU A 272 -17.70 -7.56 18.39
CA GLU A 272 -16.37 -7.96 17.91
C GLU A 272 -16.44 -8.70 16.57
N LEU A 273 -17.36 -9.67 16.44
CA LEU A 273 -17.54 -10.44 15.21
C LEU A 273 -17.92 -9.56 13.99
N GLU A 274 -18.79 -8.57 14.18
CA GLU A 274 -19.22 -7.67 13.10
C GLU A 274 -18.09 -6.70 12.70
N ARG A 275 -17.24 -6.32 13.66
CA ARG A 275 -16.01 -5.56 13.42
C ARG A 275 -14.89 -6.40 12.79
N GLU A 276 -14.90 -7.72 12.97
CA GLU A 276 -13.97 -8.62 12.28
C GLU A 276 -14.36 -8.85 10.81
N ILE A 277 -15.64 -8.88 10.50
CA ILE A 277 -16.16 -9.08 9.12
C ILE A 277 -15.85 -7.90 8.18
N THR A 278 -15.50 -6.71 8.71
CA THR A 278 -15.02 -5.59 7.87
C THR A 278 -13.59 -5.80 7.35
N PHE A 279 -12.82 -6.74 7.92
CA PHE A 279 -11.54 -7.17 7.37
C PHE A 279 -11.78 -8.29 6.34
N GLN A 280 -11.46 -8.02 5.08
CA GLN A 280 -11.66 -8.96 3.96
C GLN A 280 -10.33 -9.36 3.29
N GLY A 281 -10.29 -10.57 2.72
CA GLY A 281 -9.11 -11.12 2.05
C GLY A 281 -7.87 -11.14 2.97
N ASP A 282 -6.75 -10.63 2.47
CA ASP A 282 -5.45 -10.61 3.17
C ASP A 282 -5.52 -9.90 4.53
N SER A 283 -6.36 -8.87 4.65
CA SER A 283 -6.48 -8.10 5.89
C SER A 283 -7.03 -8.89 7.07
N ALA A 284 -7.93 -9.83 6.80
CA ALA A 284 -8.43 -10.75 7.80
C ALA A 284 -7.29 -11.63 8.33
N ILE A 285 -6.43 -12.10 7.43
CA ILE A 285 -5.28 -12.94 7.76
C ILE A 285 -4.22 -12.18 8.57
N TYR A 286 -3.83 -10.97 8.16
CA TYR A 286 -2.91 -10.13 8.93
C TYR A 286 -3.43 -9.87 10.35
N TYR A 287 -4.70 -9.43 10.48
CA TYR A 287 -5.28 -9.17 11.79
C TYR A 287 -5.44 -10.46 12.64
N SER A 288 -5.70 -11.61 12.01
CA SER A 288 -5.79 -12.91 12.73
C SER A 288 -4.46 -13.29 13.38
N TYR A 289 -3.32 -13.04 12.73
CA TYR A 289 -2.00 -13.32 13.32
C TYR A 289 -1.59 -12.32 14.40
N TYR A 290 -2.02 -11.06 14.30
CA TYR A 290 -1.91 -10.11 15.41
C TYR A 290 -2.73 -10.59 16.63
N LYS A 291 -3.97 -11.07 16.44
CA LYS A 291 -4.73 -11.69 17.54
C LYS A 291 -4.04 -12.92 18.11
N ASP A 292 -3.42 -13.77 17.29
CA ASP A 292 -2.71 -14.96 17.78
C ASP A 292 -1.41 -14.61 18.53
N MET A 293 -0.69 -13.54 18.15
CA MET A 293 0.42 -13.00 18.95
C MET A 293 -0.03 -12.52 20.33
N LEU A 294 -1.18 -11.84 20.41
CA LEU A 294 -1.71 -11.34 21.69
C LEU A 294 -2.29 -12.44 22.60
N LYS A 295 -2.62 -13.61 22.05
CA LYS A 295 -3.02 -14.80 22.83
C LYS A 295 -1.82 -15.64 23.31
N ALA A 296 -0.63 -15.42 22.76
CA ALA A 296 0.54 -16.20 23.11
C ALA A 296 1.05 -15.87 24.53
N PRO A 297 1.52 -16.86 25.32
CA PRO A 297 1.95 -16.62 26.71
C PRO A 297 3.28 -15.85 26.81
N SER A 298 4.02 -15.72 25.71
CA SER A 298 5.19 -14.83 25.59
C SER A 298 5.40 -14.46 24.12
N PHE A 299 6.09 -13.33 23.86
CA PHE A 299 6.39 -12.87 22.50
C PHE A 299 7.20 -13.90 21.71
N GLU A 300 8.26 -14.47 22.31
CA GLU A 300 9.08 -15.52 21.70
C GLU A 300 8.23 -16.75 21.33
N ARG A 301 7.31 -17.16 22.21
CA ARG A 301 6.41 -18.29 21.94
C ARG A 301 5.42 -17.97 20.81
N GLY A 302 4.94 -16.74 20.72
CA GLY A 302 4.11 -16.27 19.61
C GLY A 302 4.86 -16.36 18.27
N VAL A 303 6.08 -15.81 18.20
CA VAL A 303 6.93 -15.89 17.00
C VAL A 303 7.22 -17.35 16.62
N TYR A 304 7.45 -18.23 17.60
CA TYR A 304 7.62 -19.66 17.34
C TYR A 304 6.35 -20.31 16.74
N GLU A 305 5.16 -20.03 17.28
CA GLU A 305 3.90 -20.58 16.76
C GLU A 305 3.46 -19.98 15.41
N LEU A 306 3.94 -18.78 15.05
CA LEU A 306 3.76 -18.19 13.71
C LEU A 306 4.77 -18.72 12.68
N THR A 307 6.01 -18.97 13.07
CA THR A 307 7.05 -19.54 12.18
C THR A 307 6.84 -21.04 11.90
N HIS A 308 6.15 -21.75 12.80
CA HIS A 308 5.84 -23.18 12.68
C HIS A 308 4.33 -23.43 12.59
N ASN A 309 3.58 -22.54 11.92
CA ASN A 309 2.12 -22.55 11.98
C ASN A 309 1.52 -23.74 11.21
N ASN A 310 0.87 -24.65 11.94
CA ASN A 310 0.07 -25.77 11.41
C ASN A 310 -1.44 -25.61 11.69
N ARG A 311 -1.88 -24.44 12.19
CA ARG A 311 -3.27 -24.15 12.63
C ARG A 311 -4.07 -23.32 11.64
N THR A 312 -3.42 -22.71 10.64
CA THR A 312 -4.11 -21.95 9.59
C THR A 312 -4.50 -22.84 8.41
N VAL A 313 -3.52 -23.47 7.75
CA VAL A 313 -3.75 -24.22 6.50
C VAL A 313 -3.70 -25.72 6.75
N SER A 314 -4.73 -26.46 6.34
CA SER A 314 -4.72 -27.93 6.52
C SER A 314 -3.57 -28.58 5.73
N LEU A 315 -2.93 -29.58 6.34
CA LEU A 315 -1.79 -30.34 5.78
C LEU A 315 -0.50 -29.54 5.44
N LYS A 316 -0.40 -28.24 5.72
CA LYS A 316 0.83 -27.45 5.47
C LYS A 316 1.27 -26.71 6.73
N THR A 317 2.51 -26.95 7.17
CA THR A 317 3.23 -26.04 8.09
C THR A 317 3.73 -24.85 7.28
N ILE A 318 3.36 -23.63 7.67
CA ILE A 318 3.82 -22.40 7.03
C ILE A 318 4.63 -21.52 8.00
N ASN A 319 5.72 -20.94 7.51
CA ASN A 319 6.39 -19.84 8.20
C ASN A 319 5.65 -18.55 7.85
N ALA A 320 4.57 -18.26 8.59
CA ALA A 320 3.72 -17.12 8.30
C ALA A 320 4.48 -15.79 8.41
N VAL A 321 5.45 -15.70 9.34
CA VAL A 321 6.26 -14.48 9.55
C VAL A 321 7.05 -14.11 8.31
N GLN A 322 7.77 -15.07 7.72
CA GLN A 322 8.55 -14.86 6.50
C GLN A 322 7.65 -14.76 5.27
N GLN A 323 6.68 -15.67 5.11
CA GLN A 323 5.85 -15.80 3.91
C GLN A 323 4.85 -14.65 3.72
N MET A 324 4.50 -13.92 4.79
CA MET A 324 3.56 -12.79 4.76
C MET A 324 4.16 -11.48 5.28
N SER A 325 5.49 -11.45 5.52
CA SER A 325 6.20 -10.33 6.12
C SER A 325 5.49 -9.74 7.35
N LEU A 326 5.22 -10.56 8.38
CA LEU A 326 4.43 -10.17 9.57
C LEU A 326 5.11 -9.17 10.53
N TYR A 327 6.17 -8.49 10.09
CA TYR A 327 6.88 -7.48 10.91
C TYR A 327 5.96 -6.36 11.43
N PRO A 328 4.96 -5.84 10.68
CA PRO A 328 4.01 -4.87 11.21
C PRO A 328 3.19 -5.40 12.38
N GLU A 329 2.69 -6.64 12.30
CA GLU A 329 1.90 -7.27 13.37
C GLU A 329 2.76 -7.61 14.59
N LEU A 330 4.00 -8.07 14.39
CA LEU A 330 4.95 -8.32 15.47
C LEU A 330 5.26 -7.01 16.23
N ILE A 331 5.62 -5.94 15.52
CA ILE A 331 5.90 -4.62 16.10
C ILE A 331 4.64 -4.07 16.80
N ALA A 332 3.46 -4.16 16.18
CA ALA A 332 2.21 -3.74 16.80
C ALA A 332 1.90 -4.52 18.09
N SER A 333 2.17 -5.83 18.14
CA SER A 333 1.94 -6.65 19.34
C SER A 333 2.87 -6.26 20.50
N VAL A 334 4.14 -5.97 20.22
CA VAL A 334 5.10 -5.45 21.20
C VAL A 334 4.68 -4.07 21.68
N LEU A 335 4.28 -3.17 20.76
CA LEU A 335 3.82 -1.83 21.14
C LEU A 335 2.58 -1.89 22.04
N TYR A 336 1.57 -2.71 21.71
CA TYR A 336 0.34 -2.85 22.49
C TYR A 336 0.59 -3.30 23.95
N GLN A 337 1.53 -4.24 24.12
CA GLN A 337 1.94 -4.71 25.44
C GLN A 337 2.80 -3.67 26.16
N ALA A 338 3.78 -3.06 25.49
CA ALA A 338 4.73 -2.11 26.07
C ALA A 338 4.09 -0.76 26.46
N THR A 339 2.99 -0.34 25.83
CA THR A 339 2.24 0.87 26.20
C THR A 339 1.22 0.63 27.33
N GLY A 340 1.05 -0.60 27.81
CA GLY A 340 -0.02 -0.97 28.75
C GLY A 340 -1.42 -0.81 28.16
N SER A 341 -1.56 -0.71 26.83
CA SER A 341 -2.84 -0.44 26.18
C SER A 341 -3.87 -1.56 26.35
N SER A 342 -3.42 -2.76 26.73
CA SER A 342 -4.23 -3.93 27.06
C SER A 342 -5.29 -3.71 28.14
N GLU A 343 -5.15 -2.70 29.00
CA GLU A 343 -6.11 -2.38 30.07
C GLU A 343 -7.13 -1.29 29.66
N ILE A 344 -6.92 -0.62 28.52
CA ILE A 344 -7.60 0.65 28.18
C ILE A 344 -8.26 0.62 26.79
N ILE A 345 -7.69 -0.08 25.82
CA ILE A 345 -8.08 -0.01 24.40
C ILE A 345 -8.17 -1.44 23.84
N GLU A 346 -9.29 -1.83 23.22
CA GLU A 346 -9.37 -3.15 22.59
C GLU A 346 -8.34 -3.31 21.45
N PRO A 347 -7.81 -4.52 21.19
CA PRO A 347 -6.76 -4.75 20.20
C PRO A 347 -7.05 -4.19 18.80
N VAL A 348 -8.33 -4.20 18.38
CA VAL A 348 -8.78 -3.75 17.05
C VAL A 348 -8.50 -2.25 16.86
N TYR A 349 -8.88 -1.42 17.85
CA TYR A 349 -8.72 0.03 17.77
C TYR A 349 -7.26 0.45 17.82
N PHE A 350 -6.44 -0.24 18.62
CA PHE A 350 -5.00 0.03 18.69
C PHE A 350 -4.31 -0.30 17.36
N TYR A 351 -4.60 -1.46 16.77
CA TYR A 351 -4.03 -1.89 15.50
C TYR A 351 -4.41 -0.94 14.34
N ILE A 352 -5.70 -0.60 14.21
CA ILE A 352 -6.17 0.39 13.22
C ILE A 352 -5.57 1.78 13.49
N GLY A 353 -5.52 2.21 14.76
CA GLY A 353 -5.02 3.51 15.18
C GLY A 353 -3.56 3.76 14.83
N ILE A 354 -2.69 2.73 14.91
CA ILE A 354 -1.31 2.83 14.42
C ILE A 354 -1.27 3.14 12.92
N VAL A 355 -2.07 2.45 12.11
CA VAL A 355 -2.09 2.66 10.65
C VAL A 355 -2.59 4.08 10.31
N PHE A 356 -3.63 4.58 10.99
CA PHE A 356 -4.09 5.96 10.80
C PHE A 356 -3.05 7.00 11.23
N GLY A 357 -2.32 6.76 12.33
CA GLY A 357 -1.19 7.60 12.76
C GLY A 357 -0.05 7.63 11.73
N LEU A 358 0.31 6.46 11.18
CA LEU A 358 1.30 6.32 10.11
C LEU A 358 0.87 7.05 8.82
N GLN A 359 -0.42 7.02 8.46
CA GLN A 359 -0.94 7.81 7.34
C GLN A 359 -0.90 9.34 7.60
N GLY A 360 -1.06 9.77 8.85
CA GLY A 360 -0.77 11.16 9.24
C GLY A 360 0.70 11.56 9.00
N ILE A 361 1.64 10.65 9.27
CA ILE A 361 3.07 10.84 8.98
C ILE A 361 3.33 10.88 7.46
N TYR A 362 2.68 10.02 6.68
CA TYR A 362 2.76 10.00 5.21
C TYR A 362 2.39 11.35 4.59
N VAL A 363 1.24 11.91 5.00
CA VAL A 363 0.78 13.23 4.54
C VAL A 363 1.69 14.36 5.02
N THR A 364 2.22 14.29 6.26
CA THR A 364 3.22 15.23 6.77
C THR A 364 4.50 15.21 5.93
N ALA A 365 4.97 14.05 5.49
CA ALA A 365 6.18 13.92 4.67
C ALA A 365 5.99 14.47 3.25
N LEU A 366 4.82 14.25 2.64
CA LEU A 366 4.46 14.85 1.34
C LEU A 366 4.35 16.39 1.42
N PHE A 367 3.75 16.91 2.49
CA PHE A 367 3.73 18.35 2.81
C PHE A 367 5.15 18.91 2.87
N VAL A 368 6.03 18.26 3.66
CA VAL A 368 7.42 18.70 3.87
C VAL A 368 8.22 18.67 2.58
N THR A 369 8.06 17.65 1.73
CA THR A 369 8.78 17.58 0.44
C THR A 369 8.35 18.73 -0.49
N SER A 370 7.05 18.96 -0.64
CA SER A 370 6.49 20.05 -1.45
C SER A 370 6.95 21.44 -0.96
N TRP A 371 6.98 21.64 0.37
CA TRP A 371 7.52 22.85 1.00
C TRP A 371 9.05 22.99 0.81
N LEU A 372 9.81 21.90 0.93
CA LEU A 372 11.27 21.90 0.72
C LEU A 372 11.64 22.30 -0.71
N MET A 373 10.89 21.86 -1.72
CA MET A 373 11.14 22.23 -3.12
C MET A 373 10.76 23.69 -3.42
N SER A 374 9.53 24.09 -3.04
CA SER A 374 8.95 25.41 -3.38
C SER A 374 9.45 26.57 -2.52
N GLY A 375 9.83 26.30 -1.26
CA GLY A 375 10.12 27.30 -0.24
C GLY A 375 8.89 27.88 0.48
N THR A 376 7.66 27.50 0.10
CA THR A 376 6.40 28.01 0.70
C THR A 376 5.60 26.89 1.38
N TRP A 377 5.10 27.13 2.59
CA TRP A 377 4.25 26.15 3.30
C TRP A 377 2.87 25.99 2.66
N LEU A 378 2.47 26.97 1.82
CA LEU A 378 1.26 26.92 0.99
C LEU A 378 1.29 25.75 -0.02
N ALA A 379 2.47 25.40 -0.54
CA ALA A 379 2.65 24.21 -1.38
C ALA A 379 2.34 22.93 -0.60
N GLY A 380 2.74 22.87 0.67
CA GLY A 380 2.37 21.79 1.59
C GLY A 380 0.86 21.69 1.75
N MET A 381 0.19 22.80 2.11
CA MET A 381 -1.28 22.81 2.26
C MET A 381 -2.04 22.39 0.99
N LEU A 382 -1.61 22.86 -0.18
CA LEU A 382 -2.21 22.48 -1.46
C LEU A 382 -1.96 21.00 -1.82
N THR A 383 -0.80 20.46 -1.44
CA THR A 383 -0.50 19.02 -1.54
C THR A 383 -1.51 18.20 -0.74
N VAL A 384 -1.76 18.59 0.51
CA VAL A 384 -2.71 17.88 1.40
C VAL A 384 -4.15 18.01 0.90
N ALA A 385 -4.56 19.18 0.41
CA ALA A 385 -5.89 19.39 -0.17
C ALA A 385 -6.15 18.45 -1.36
N TRP A 386 -5.22 18.40 -2.33
CA TRP A 386 -5.34 17.46 -3.45
C TRP A 386 -5.25 15.99 -3.03
N PHE A 387 -4.44 15.66 -2.03
CA PHE A 387 -4.31 14.30 -1.52
C PHE A 387 -5.60 13.77 -0.89
N ILE A 388 -6.31 14.60 -0.10
CA ILE A 388 -7.60 14.25 0.53
C ILE A 388 -8.72 14.19 -0.51
N ILE A 389 -8.75 15.12 -1.47
CA ILE A 389 -9.78 15.14 -2.53
C ILE A 389 -9.69 13.92 -3.44
N ASN A 390 -8.47 13.46 -3.76
CA ASN A 390 -8.23 12.29 -4.62
C ASN A 390 -7.94 11.01 -3.82
N ARG A 391 -8.39 10.92 -2.56
CA ARG A 391 -8.09 9.83 -1.58
C ARG A 391 -8.25 8.40 -2.10
N ILE A 392 -9.25 8.19 -2.97
CA ILE A 392 -9.58 6.91 -3.64
C ILE A 392 -8.44 6.41 -4.55
N ASP A 393 -7.67 7.34 -5.12
CA ASP A 393 -6.58 7.05 -6.06
C ASP A 393 -5.18 7.33 -5.45
N THR A 394 -5.10 8.06 -4.32
CA THR A 394 -3.84 8.29 -3.57
C THR A 394 -3.53 7.26 -2.49
N THR A 395 -4.53 6.52 -1.97
CA THR A 395 -4.34 5.53 -0.88
C THR A 395 -5.20 4.29 -1.08
N ARG A 396 -4.79 3.15 -0.50
CA ARG A 396 -5.62 1.92 -0.46
C ARG A 396 -6.37 1.73 0.86
N ILE A 397 -6.21 2.63 1.83
CA ILE A 397 -6.66 2.40 3.21
C ILE A 397 -8.18 2.27 3.36
N GLU A 398 -8.96 2.86 2.45
CA GLU A 398 -10.43 2.74 2.43
C GLU A 398 -10.94 1.38 1.92
N SER A 399 -10.13 0.62 1.18
CA SER A 399 -10.49 -0.71 0.70
C SER A 399 -9.98 -1.82 1.62
N SER A 400 -8.88 -1.58 2.33
CA SER A 400 -8.30 -2.50 3.30
C SER A 400 -7.23 -1.80 4.13
N ILE A 401 -7.36 -1.84 5.46
CA ILE A 401 -6.51 -1.06 6.37
C ILE A 401 -5.09 -1.65 6.53
N PRO A 402 -4.89 -2.93 6.91
CA PRO A 402 -3.56 -3.46 7.23
C PRO A 402 -2.73 -3.91 6.01
N LEU A 403 -3.07 -3.47 4.80
CA LEU A 403 -2.22 -3.69 3.61
C LEU A 403 -0.78 -3.22 3.86
N ARG A 404 0.20 -3.99 3.39
CA ARG A 404 1.63 -3.73 3.60
C ARG A 404 2.05 -2.36 3.10
N GLU A 405 1.43 -1.90 2.02
CA GLU A 405 1.65 -0.58 1.44
C GLU A 405 1.22 0.54 2.39
N ASN A 406 0.12 0.39 3.12
CA ASN A 406 -0.34 1.40 4.08
C ASN A 406 0.61 1.52 5.29
N TRP A 407 1.34 0.45 5.63
CA TRP A 407 2.41 0.46 6.63
C TRP A 407 3.72 1.04 6.07
N ALA A 408 4.07 0.72 4.82
CA ALA A 408 5.40 1.00 4.25
C ALA A 408 5.54 2.37 3.57
N LEU A 409 4.52 2.84 2.84
CA LEU A 409 4.55 4.14 2.13
C LEU A 409 4.82 5.37 3.02
N PRO A 410 4.36 5.44 4.28
CA PRO A 410 4.78 6.47 5.23
C PRO A 410 6.30 6.62 5.35
N TYR A 411 7.02 5.50 5.44
CA TYR A 411 8.49 5.49 5.50
C TYR A 411 9.11 5.87 4.16
N PHE A 412 8.54 5.44 3.03
CA PHE A 412 9.00 5.85 1.70
C PHE A 412 8.87 7.36 1.48
N ALA A 413 7.77 8.00 1.89
CA ALA A 413 7.64 9.46 1.80
C ALA A 413 8.63 10.19 2.72
N CYS A 414 8.89 9.67 3.93
CA CYS A 414 9.92 10.21 4.82
C CYS A 414 11.32 10.09 4.19
N GLN A 415 11.60 8.97 3.51
CA GLN A 415 12.84 8.71 2.79
C GLN A 415 13.02 9.68 1.62
N VAL A 416 11.97 9.89 0.81
CA VAL A 416 11.97 10.86 -0.30
C VAL A 416 12.18 12.27 0.25
N ALA A 417 11.44 12.70 1.27
CA ALA A 417 11.61 14.01 1.90
C ALA A 417 13.04 14.24 2.40
N ALA A 418 13.65 13.22 3.00
CA ALA A 418 15.01 13.26 3.49
C ALA A 418 16.05 13.31 2.35
N LEU A 419 15.84 12.57 1.25
CA LEU A 419 16.66 12.63 0.04
C LEU A 419 16.57 14.00 -0.66
N THR A 420 15.36 14.55 -0.81
CA THR A 420 15.12 15.91 -1.35
C THR A 420 15.83 16.98 -0.50
N GLY A 421 15.86 16.79 0.83
CA GLY A 421 16.69 17.60 1.72
C GLY A 421 18.18 17.41 1.47
N TYR A 422 18.67 16.16 1.45
CA TYR A 422 20.09 15.83 1.31
C TYR A 422 20.72 16.29 -0.02
N LEU A 423 19.98 16.22 -1.13
CA LEU A 423 20.38 16.75 -2.44
C LEU A 423 20.40 18.30 -2.49
N LYS A 424 19.78 18.99 -1.52
CA LYS A 424 19.68 20.45 -1.54
C LYS A 424 20.99 21.10 -1.07
N SER A 425 21.67 21.77 -2.00
CA SER A 425 23.00 22.39 -1.80
C SER A 425 23.11 23.45 -0.69
N ASN A 426 22.00 23.99 -0.20
CA ASN A 426 21.94 25.15 0.71
C ASN A 426 21.55 24.78 2.16
N LEU A 427 21.89 23.58 2.64
CA LEU A 427 21.66 23.15 4.03
C LEU A 427 22.90 23.34 4.92
N ASN A 428 22.66 23.61 6.21
CA ASN A 428 23.70 23.56 7.24
C ASN A 428 24.13 22.09 7.46
N SER A 429 25.41 21.85 7.81
CA SER A 429 25.94 20.49 8.04
C SER A 429 25.13 19.66 9.06
N TYR A 430 24.58 20.28 10.11
CA TYR A 430 23.66 19.61 11.04
C TYR A 430 22.35 19.13 10.38
N GLY A 431 21.80 19.91 9.45
CA GLY A 431 20.62 19.54 8.67
C GLY A 431 20.91 18.44 7.66
N GLU A 432 22.07 18.49 7.00
CA GLU A 432 22.53 17.42 6.11
C GLU A 432 22.74 16.09 6.84
N ARG A 433 23.35 16.12 8.03
CA ARG A 433 23.45 14.94 8.92
C ARG A 433 22.08 14.42 9.36
N PHE A 434 21.14 15.30 9.69
CA PHE A 434 19.77 14.90 10.03
C PHE A 434 19.06 14.24 8.85
N CYS A 435 19.14 14.82 7.64
CA CYS A 435 18.60 14.22 6.42
C CYS A 435 19.24 12.85 6.12
N TYR A 436 20.56 12.71 6.29
CA TYR A 436 21.26 11.43 6.11
C TYR A 436 20.77 10.34 7.09
N LEU A 437 20.66 10.67 8.38
CA LEU A 437 20.18 9.73 9.40
C LEU A 437 18.70 9.36 9.19
N LEU A 438 17.86 10.35 8.88
CA LEU A 438 16.43 10.12 8.59
C LEU A 438 16.26 9.25 7.33
N MET A 439 17.00 9.53 6.25
CA MET A 439 17.00 8.74 5.02
C MET A 439 17.46 7.29 5.28
N SER A 440 18.49 7.09 6.11
CA SER A 440 18.97 5.76 6.48
C SER A 440 17.91 4.96 7.27
N ALA A 441 17.39 5.54 8.36
CA ALA A 441 16.39 4.89 9.20
C ALA A 441 15.08 4.59 8.44
N SER A 442 14.62 5.53 7.60
CA SER A 442 13.42 5.33 6.79
C SER A 442 13.61 4.34 5.64
N THR A 443 14.78 4.28 5.00
CA THR A 443 15.08 3.26 3.98
C THR A 443 15.06 1.86 4.59
N TYR A 444 15.74 1.67 5.72
CA TYR A 444 15.75 0.38 6.42
C TYR A 444 14.34 -0.06 6.86
N THR A 445 13.57 0.82 7.51
CA THR A 445 12.20 0.48 7.94
C THR A 445 11.28 0.23 6.74
N PHE A 446 11.45 0.95 5.63
CA PHE A 446 10.70 0.69 4.39
C PHE A 446 11.00 -0.72 3.83
N VAL A 447 12.26 -1.17 3.88
CA VAL A 447 12.65 -2.54 3.50
C VAL A 447 12.03 -3.60 4.43
N MET A 448 11.94 -3.33 5.74
CA MET A 448 11.36 -4.26 6.71
C MET A 448 9.82 -4.35 6.66
N MET A 449 9.12 -3.27 6.30
CA MET A 449 7.65 -3.25 6.31
C MET A 449 7.01 -3.86 5.05
N TRP A 450 7.74 -4.01 3.94
CA TRP A 450 7.18 -4.51 2.68
C TRP A 450 8.23 -5.20 1.80
N GLU A 451 7.95 -6.44 1.41
CA GLU A 451 8.83 -7.28 0.57
C GLU A 451 9.21 -6.64 -0.78
N TYR A 452 8.28 -5.92 -1.43
CA TYR A 452 8.48 -5.32 -2.75
C TYR A 452 9.12 -3.92 -2.73
N SER A 453 9.41 -3.37 -1.54
CA SER A 453 10.10 -2.09 -1.32
C SER A 453 11.34 -1.89 -2.21
N HIS A 454 12.13 -2.96 -2.38
CA HIS A 454 13.37 -2.95 -3.15
C HIS A 454 13.18 -2.62 -4.64
N TYR A 455 12.00 -2.86 -5.22
CA TYR A 455 11.69 -2.46 -6.60
C TYR A 455 11.46 -0.94 -6.73
N LEU A 456 10.87 -0.28 -5.74
CA LEU A 456 10.71 1.18 -5.76
C LEU A 456 12.03 1.89 -5.48
N LEU A 457 12.83 1.36 -4.55
CA LEU A 457 14.21 1.79 -4.33
C LEU A 457 15.08 1.56 -5.59
N PHE A 458 14.82 0.51 -6.40
CA PHE A 458 15.48 0.32 -7.71
C PHE A 458 15.12 1.45 -8.70
N LEU A 459 13.85 1.81 -8.85
CA LEU A 459 13.45 2.97 -9.68
C LEU A 459 14.10 4.28 -9.18
N GLN A 460 14.25 4.42 -7.86
CA GLN A 460 14.93 5.56 -7.24
C GLN A 460 16.44 5.55 -7.52
N ALA A 461 17.10 4.39 -7.45
CA ALA A 461 18.51 4.21 -7.79
C ALA A 461 18.79 4.49 -9.28
N VAL A 462 17.91 4.04 -10.19
CA VAL A 462 17.96 4.40 -11.62
C VAL A 462 17.80 5.92 -11.81
N SER A 463 16.90 6.56 -11.06
CA SER A 463 16.71 8.03 -11.11
C SER A 463 17.98 8.79 -10.70
N LEU A 464 18.67 8.32 -9.66
CA LEU A 464 19.93 8.87 -9.17
C LEU A 464 21.12 8.57 -10.09
N PHE A 465 21.14 7.40 -10.73
CA PHE A 465 22.16 7.02 -11.72
C PHE A 465 22.09 7.90 -12.98
N LEU A 466 20.88 8.24 -13.43
CA LEU A 466 20.69 9.20 -14.53
C LEU A 466 21.17 10.62 -14.14
N LEU A 467 20.93 11.06 -12.91
CA LEU A 467 21.42 12.35 -12.38
C LEU A 467 22.97 12.43 -12.39
N ASP A 468 23.64 11.38 -11.92
CA ASP A 468 25.10 11.26 -11.92
C ASP A 468 25.68 11.13 -13.34
N SER A 469 25.02 10.39 -14.22
CA SER A 469 25.41 10.19 -15.63
C SER A 469 25.43 11.52 -16.40
N PHE A 470 24.37 12.34 -16.27
CA PHE A 470 24.34 13.71 -16.80
C PHE A 470 25.25 14.68 -16.01
N SER A 471 25.89 14.20 -14.94
CA SER A 471 26.85 14.92 -14.09
C SER A 471 26.26 16.14 -13.40
N LEU A 472 24.95 16.12 -13.12
CA LEU A 472 24.22 17.32 -12.72
C LEU A 472 24.51 17.71 -11.26
N GLU A 473 24.77 16.72 -10.40
CA GLU A 473 25.15 16.83 -8.98
C GLU A 473 26.59 16.28 -8.73
N PRO A 474 27.34 16.74 -7.71
CA PRO A 474 28.52 16.03 -7.19
C PRO A 474 28.24 14.56 -6.84
N SER A 475 28.87 13.68 -7.61
CA SER A 475 28.77 12.21 -7.53
C SER A 475 28.91 11.62 -6.13
N ASP A 476 29.73 12.23 -5.27
CA ASP A 476 30.00 11.72 -3.92
C ASP A 476 28.76 11.68 -3.02
N LYS A 477 27.86 12.68 -3.10
CA LYS A 477 26.56 12.63 -2.38
C LYS A 477 25.76 11.40 -2.78
N VAL A 478 25.63 11.16 -4.08
CA VAL A 478 24.84 10.05 -4.63
C VAL A 478 25.42 8.70 -4.20
N HIS A 479 26.75 8.60 -4.12
CA HIS A 479 27.42 7.39 -3.63
C HIS A 479 27.19 7.10 -2.15
N GLU A 480 26.98 8.11 -1.29
CA GLU A 480 26.56 7.87 0.10
C GLU A 480 25.13 7.33 0.22
N VAL A 481 24.21 7.74 -0.66
CA VAL A 481 22.85 7.16 -0.77
C VAL A 481 22.93 5.68 -1.16
N TYR A 482 23.79 5.33 -2.11
CA TYR A 482 24.03 3.95 -2.52
C TYR A 482 24.58 3.05 -1.41
N LYS A 483 25.43 3.57 -0.52
CA LYS A 483 25.87 2.82 0.68
C LYS A 483 24.70 2.54 1.62
N ILE A 484 23.79 3.50 1.83
CA ILE A 484 22.57 3.30 2.62
C ILE A 484 21.72 2.17 2.03
N TYR A 485 21.60 2.09 0.69
CA TYR A 485 20.81 1.04 0.04
C TYR A 485 21.44 -0.35 0.24
N ILE A 486 22.76 -0.49 0.06
CA ILE A 486 23.47 -1.76 0.35
C ILE A 486 23.31 -2.15 1.83
N PHE A 487 23.52 -1.22 2.76
CA PHE A 487 23.41 -1.50 4.19
C PHE A 487 21.99 -1.90 4.60
N SER A 488 20.97 -1.20 4.07
CA SER A 488 19.56 -1.50 4.33
C SER A 488 19.14 -2.86 3.78
N LEU A 489 19.61 -3.23 2.58
CA LEU A 489 19.38 -4.56 2.01
C LEU A 489 20.09 -5.67 2.79
N PHE A 490 21.34 -5.45 3.22
CA PHE A 490 22.10 -6.42 4.00
C PHE A 490 21.45 -6.67 5.37
N LEU A 491 21.08 -5.61 6.09
CA LEU A 491 20.39 -5.72 7.37
C LEU A 491 18.99 -6.33 7.22
N GLY A 492 18.27 -5.97 6.15
CA GLY A 492 17.00 -6.60 5.78
C GLY A 492 17.12 -8.09 5.48
N TYR A 493 18.16 -8.52 4.75
CA TYR A 493 18.43 -9.93 4.46
C TYR A 493 18.65 -10.75 5.74
N LEU A 494 19.48 -10.25 6.67
CA LEU A 494 19.74 -10.91 7.95
C LEU A 494 18.48 -11.03 8.81
N LEU A 495 17.64 -10.00 8.85
CA LEU A 495 16.46 -9.94 9.71
C LEU A 495 15.18 -10.55 9.09
N GLN A 496 15.15 -10.76 7.78
CA GLN A 496 14.03 -11.40 7.07
C GLN A 496 14.20 -12.92 6.87
N PHE A 497 14.88 -13.59 7.81
CA PHE A 497 15.17 -15.04 7.75
C PHE A 497 15.89 -15.44 6.45
N GLU A 498 16.95 -14.71 6.09
CA GLU A 498 17.77 -14.96 4.89
C GLU A 498 16.96 -14.94 3.57
N ASN A 499 16.07 -13.94 3.44
CA ASN A 499 15.19 -13.79 2.27
C ASN A 499 15.98 -13.63 0.96
N SER A 500 16.12 -14.74 0.22
CA SER A 500 16.82 -14.82 -1.07
C SER A 500 16.36 -13.81 -2.13
N ALA A 501 15.12 -13.32 -2.06
CA ALA A 501 14.63 -12.26 -2.96
C ALA A 501 15.46 -10.96 -2.86
N LEU A 502 15.97 -10.62 -1.66
CA LEU A 502 16.79 -9.42 -1.47
C LEU A 502 18.19 -9.57 -2.08
N LEU A 503 18.78 -10.77 -2.05
CA LEU A 503 20.06 -11.08 -2.71
C LEU A 503 19.94 -11.08 -4.25
N VAL A 504 18.81 -11.57 -4.76
CA VAL A 504 18.52 -11.65 -6.21
C VAL A 504 17.98 -10.31 -6.76
N SER A 505 17.69 -9.34 -5.89
CA SER A 505 17.06 -8.07 -6.26
C SER A 505 17.86 -7.28 -7.31
N PRO A 506 17.17 -6.65 -8.30
CA PRO A 506 17.85 -5.81 -9.29
C PRO A 506 18.46 -4.55 -8.66
N LEU A 507 17.96 -4.13 -7.48
CA LEU A 507 18.57 -3.07 -6.67
C LEU A 507 19.99 -3.43 -6.23
N LEU A 508 20.19 -4.63 -5.66
CA LEU A 508 21.52 -5.04 -5.21
C LEU A 508 22.49 -5.12 -6.39
N SER A 509 22.06 -5.70 -7.51
CA SER A 509 22.89 -5.80 -8.73
C SER A 509 23.27 -4.43 -9.30
N LEU A 510 22.33 -3.49 -9.37
CA LEU A 510 22.58 -2.13 -9.85
C LEU A 510 23.55 -1.39 -8.93
N VAL A 511 23.27 -1.38 -7.62
CA VAL A 511 24.07 -0.59 -6.67
C VAL A 511 25.47 -1.20 -6.47
N ALA A 512 25.62 -2.54 -6.51
CA ALA A 512 26.92 -3.18 -6.56
C ALA A 512 27.71 -2.83 -7.82
N SER A 513 27.06 -2.83 -9.00
CA SER A 513 27.72 -2.44 -10.26
C SER A 513 28.22 -0.99 -10.24
N LEU A 514 27.48 -0.08 -9.59
CA LEU A 514 27.84 1.33 -9.41
C LEU A 514 29.05 1.50 -8.48
N MET A 515 29.10 0.77 -7.36
CA MET A 515 30.27 0.78 -6.47
C MET A 515 31.52 0.23 -7.19
N LEU A 516 31.38 -0.88 -7.93
CA LEU A 516 32.45 -1.46 -8.73
C LEU A 516 32.93 -0.50 -9.82
N ALA A 517 32.01 0.16 -10.53
CA ALA A 517 32.34 1.16 -11.54
C ALA A 517 33.13 2.34 -10.95
N LYS A 518 32.76 2.86 -9.76
CA LYS A 518 33.56 3.90 -9.08
C LYS A 518 34.94 3.41 -8.67
N CYS A 519 35.07 2.15 -8.23
CA CYS A 519 36.38 1.55 -7.94
C CYS A 519 37.27 1.38 -9.20
N LEU A 520 36.65 1.21 -10.38
CA LEU A 520 37.33 1.08 -11.67
C LEU A 520 37.61 2.43 -12.36
N GLN A 521 37.11 3.55 -11.84
CA GLN A 521 37.37 4.88 -12.41
C GLN A 521 38.80 5.35 -12.14
N MET A 522 39.73 4.93 -13.00
CA MET A 522 41.08 5.48 -13.04
C MET A 522 41.06 7.00 -13.30
N ASN A 523 42.01 7.72 -12.71
CA ASN A 523 42.05 9.20 -12.65
C ASN A 523 42.31 9.89 -14.01
N VAL A 524 41.31 9.87 -14.90
CA VAL A 524 41.32 10.66 -16.15
C VAL A 524 41.18 12.15 -15.82
N LYS A 525 42.08 12.98 -16.36
CA LYS A 525 42.09 14.44 -16.14
C LYS A 525 40.75 15.06 -16.59
N LYS A 526 40.06 15.74 -15.67
CA LYS A 526 38.78 16.42 -15.92
C LYS A 526 38.97 17.57 -16.92
N GLY A 527 38.34 17.51 -18.09
CA GLY A 527 38.24 18.65 -19.02
C GLY A 527 38.06 18.30 -20.50
N THR A 528 38.74 17.25 -20.98
CA THR A 528 38.80 16.92 -22.43
C THR A 528 37.50 16.29 -22.96
N PHE A 529 37.32 16.33 -24.29
CA PHE A 529 36.28 15.56 -25.00
C PHE A 529 36.26 14.07 -24.61
N LEU A 530 37.44 13.48 -24.40
CA LEU A 530 37.63 12.14 -23.86
C LEU A 530 36.85 11.89 -22.55
N ALA A 531 36.76 12.87 -21.65
CA ALA A 531 36.02 12.75 -20.39
C ALA A 531 34.48 12.75 -20.58
N LYS A 532 33.97 13.20 -21.73
CA LYS A 532 32.55 13.01 -22.11
C LYS A 532 32.32 11.60 -22.65
N ILE A 533 33.21 11.12 -23.53
CA ILE A 533 33.17 9.74 -24.05
C ILE A 533 33.26 8.71 -22.92
N MET A 534 34.22 8.87 -22.00
CA MET A 534 34.39 7.96 -20.85
C MET A 534 33.15 7.88 -19.95
N LYS A 535 32.33 8.92 -19.87
CA LYS A 535 31.05 8.88 -19.12
C LYS A 535 29.97 8.08 -19.85
N VAL A 536 29.90 8.19 -21.18
CA VAL A 536 29.00 7.35 -22.00
C VAL A 536 29.44 5.88 -21.92
N ILE A 537 30.75 5.60 -21.98
CA ILE A 537 31.29 4.24 -21.77
C ILE A 537 30.96 3.74 -20.36
N ASN A 538 31.14 4.55 -19.31
CA ASN A 538 30.80 4.19 -17.93
C ASN A 538 29.30 3.89 -17.76
N PHE A 539 28.42 4.64 -18.44
CA PHE A 539 26.97 4.36 -18.44
C PHE A 539 26.67 2.97 -19.01
N TYR A 540 27.18 2.64 -20.20
CA TYR A 540 26.98 1.31 -20.80
C TYR A 540 27.64 0.20 -19.97
N LEU A 541 28.82 0.45 -19.39
CA LEU A 541 29.52 -0.49 -18.52
C LEU A 541 28.69 -0.83 -17.27
N VAL A 542 28.13 0.17 -16.59
CA VAL A 542 27.23 -0.01 -15.43
C VAL A 542 25.99 -0.82 -15.82
N CYS A 543 25.34 -0.50 -16.95
CA CYS A 543 24.17 -1.23 -17.42
C CYS A 543 24.48 -2.71 -17.72
N ILE A 544 25.58 -2.99 -18.43
CA ILE A 544 26.02 -4.37 -18.73
C ILE A 544 26.37 -5.11 -17.43
N LEU A 545 27.14 -4.49 -16.53
CA LEU A 545 27.55 -5.07 -15.26
C LEU A 545 26.36 -5.31 -14.31
N THR A 546 25.33 -4.45 -14.33
CA THR A 546 24.07 -4.66 -13.61
C THR A 546 23.39 -5.95 -14.07
N VAL A 547 23.24 -6.12 -15.39
CA VAL A 547 22.55 -7.28 -15.99
C VAL A 547 23.34 -8.57 -15.77
N THR A 548 24.66 -8.56 -15.97
CA THR A 548 25.48 -9.75 -15.74
C THR A 548 25.52 -10.14 -14.25
N LEU A 549 25.66 -9.18 -13.32
CA LEU A 549 25.57 -9.47 -11.89
C LEU A 549 24.20 -10.03 -11.51
N ASN A 550 23.10 -9.52 -12.07
CA ASN A 550 21.77 -10.03 -11.74
C ASN A 550 21.57 -11.48 -12.23
N ILE A 551 22.00 -11.79 -13.46
CA ILE A 551 21.97 -13.15 -14.00
C ILE A 551 22.87 -14.10 -13.19
N VAL A 552 24.06 -13.65 -12.80
CA VAL A 552 25.02 -14.43 -12.00
C VAL A 552 24.47 -14.72 -10.59
N MET A 553 23.86 -13.74 -9.93
CA MET A 553 23.20 -13.95 -8.63
C MET A 553 22.05 -14.96 -8.72
N LYS A 554 21.25 -14.91 -9.80
CA LYS A 554 20.18 -15.89 -10.09
C LYS A 554 20.69 -17.30 -10.41
N MET A 555 21.92 -17.42 -10.89
CA MET A 555 22.55 -18.72 -11.16
C MET A 555 23.12 -19.35 -9.87
N PHE A 556 23.67 -18.55 -8.96
CA PHE A 556 24.26 -19.05 -7.71
C PHE A 556 23.26 -19.24 -6.58
N VAL A 557 22.25 -18.38 -6.47
CA VAL A 557 21.17 -18.54 -5.48
C VAL A 557 20.01 -19.29 -6.15
N PRO A 558 19.68 -20.53 -5.73
CA PRO A 558 18.54 -21.29 -6.27
C PRO A 558 17.21 -20.74 -5.73
N HIS A 559 16.96 -19.46 -6.01
CA HIS A 559 15.71 -18.80 -5.72
C HIS A 559 14.63 -19.39 -6.64
N LYS A 560 13.51 -19.85 -6.07
CA LYS A 560 12.25 -19.98 -6.81
C LYS A 560 11.82 -18.56 -7.21
N GLU A 561 12.40 -18.02 -8.27
CA GLU A 561 11.88 -16.78 -8.83
C GLU A 561 10.45 -16.98 -9.31
N ASN A 562 9.67 -15.91 -9.18
CA ASN A 562 8.36 -15.78 -9.79
C ASN A 562 8.50 -15.75 -11.32
N GLY A 563 8.79 -16.90 -11.96
CA GLY A 563 8.68 -17.08 -13.41
C GLY A 563 7.25 -16.76 -13.90
N HIS A 564 6.29 -16.82 -12.98
CA HIS A 564 4.94 -16.28 -13.11
C HIS A 564 4.88 -14.76 -13.34
N MET A 565 5.75 -13.93 -12.74
CA MET A 565 5.80 -12.49 -13.01
C MET A 565 6.30 -12.18 -14.42
N LEU A 566 7.37 -12.85 -14.88
CA LEU A 566 7.87 -12.63 -16.24
C LEU A 566 6.86 -13.12 -17.28
N LYS A 567 6.28 -14.32 -17.10
CA LYS A 567 5.21 -14.84 -17.96
C LYS A 567 3.94 -13.99 -17.92
N PHE A 568 3.58 -13.43 -16.76
CA PHE A 568 2.48 -12.48 -16.66
C PHE A 568 2.75 -11.23 -17.52
N LEU A 569 3.97 -10.68 -17.49
CA LEU A 569 4.35 -9.56 -18.34
C LEU A 569 4.38 -9.94 -19.83
N GLU A 570 4.93 -11.11 -20.19
CA GLU A 570 4.88 -11.64 -21.56
C GLU A 570 3.45 -11.70 -22.11
N VAL A 571 2.53 -12.32 -21.37
CA VAL A 571 1.13 -12.46 -21.80
C VAL A 571 0.41 -11.11 -21.78
N LYS A 572 0.69 -10.24 -20.79
CA LYS A 572 0.11 -8.89 -20.72
C LYS A 572 0.54 -7.99 -21.89
N PHE A 573 1.77 -8.15 -22.39
CA PHE A 573 2.24 -7.48 -23.60
C PHE A 573 1.91 -8.23 -24.90
N GLY A 574 1.13 -9.31 -24.84
CA GLY A 574 0.71 -10.09 -26.01
C GLY A 574 1.83 -10.92 -26.67
N LEU A 575 2.97 -11.08 -26.01
CA LEU A 575 4.13 -11.84 -26.51
C LEU A 575 3.94 -13.37 -26.41
N ASN A 576 2.98 -13.80 -25.60
CA ASN A 576 2.72 -15.21 -25.28
C ASN A 576 1.22 -15.40 -24.98
N MET A 577 0.67 -16.59 -25.21
CA MET A 577 -0.74 -16.91 -24.97
C MET A 577 -0.85 -18.15 -24.08
N THR A 578 -1.63 -18.08 -22.99
CA THR A 578 -1.77 -19.21 -22.06
C THR A 578 -3.21 -19.59 -21.77
N LYS A 579 -3.44 -20.89 -21.55
CA LYS A 579 -4.72 -21.45 -21.11
C LYS A 579 -4.72 -21.75 -19.60
N ASN A 580 -3.75 -21.20 -18.86
CA ASN A 580 -3.57 -21.42 -17.41
C ASN A 580 -4.55 -20.54 -16.62
N PHE A 581 -5.41 -21.14 -15.79
CA PHE A 581 -6.38 -20.39 -14.95
C PHE A 581 -5.68 -19.31 -14.13
N THR A 582 -4.64 -19.66 -13.37
CA THR A 582 -3.95 -18.71 -12.48
C THR A 582 -3.34 -17.48 -13.22
N MET A 583 -2.85 -17.62 -14.46
CA MET A 583 -2.32 -16.47 -15.22
C MET A 583 -3.43 -15.59 -15.77
N ASN A 584 -4.47 -16.19 -16.33
CA ASN A 584 -5.59 -15.45 -16.91
C ASN A 584 -6.45 -14.79 -15.81
N TRP A 585 -6.53 -15.40 -14.62
CA TRP A 585 -7.08 -14.79 -13.41
C TRP A 585 -6.34 -13.51 -13.01
N LEU A 586 -5.00 -13.55 -12.92
CA LEU A 586 -4.19 -12.38 -12.59
C LEU A 586 -4.30 -11.26 -13.65
N LEU A 587 -4.43 -11.60 -14.94
CA LEU A 587 -4.65 -10.61 -16.00
C LEU A 587 -6.03 -9.93 -15.90
N CYS A 588 -7.03 -10.66 -15.42
CA CYS A 588 -8.39 -10.16 -15.20
C CYS A 588 -8.57 -9.37 -13.90
N GLN A 589 -7.66 -9.48 -12.94
CA GLN A 589 -7.72 -8.73 -11.68
C GLN A 589 -7.56 -7.22 -11.92
N GLU A 590 -8.50 -6.40 -11.45
CA GLU A 590 -8.55 -4.95 -11.72
C GLU A 590 -7.23 -4.21 -11.39
N SER A 591 -6.61 -4.53 -10.25
CA SER A 591 -5.31 -3.96 -9.84
C SER A 591 -4.14 -4.34 -10.76
N LEU A 592 -4.35 -5.27 -11.70
CA LEU A 592 -3.36 -5.73 -12.68
C LEU A 592 -3.76 -5.38 -14.12
N GLN A 593 -4.88 -4.67 -14.35
CA GLN A 593 -5.25 -4.10 -15.65
C GLN A 593 -4.54 -2.75 -15.90
N THR A 594 -4.83 -2.07 -17.02
CA THR A 594 -4.38 -0.69 -17.31
C THR A 594 -5.38 0.34 -16.76
N PRO A 595 -4.95 1.55 -16.36
CA PRO A 595 -5.83 2.56 -15.76
C PRO A 595 -7.10 2.87 -16.57
N SER A 596 -8.24 2.74 -15.89
CA SER A 596 -9.57 3.13 -16.36
C SER A 596 -9.68 4.60 -16.78
N GLN A 597 -10.62 4.93 -17.68
CA GLN A 597 -10.84 6.33 -18.10
C GLN A 597 -11.33 7.21 -16.94
N ASP A 598 -12.12 6.64 -16.02
CA ASP A 598 -12.68 7.34 -14.86
C ASP A 598 -11.60 7.88 -13.91
N PHE A 599 -10.43 7.22 -13.82
CA PHE A 599 -9.27 7.71 -13.09
C PHE A 599 -8.80 9.08 -13.62
N PHE A 600 -8.62 9.21 -14.94
CA PHE A 600 -8.21 10.47 -15.55
C PHE A 600 -9.30 11.54 -15.46
N LEU A 601 -10.59 11.16 -15.52
CA LEU A 601 -11.70 12.08 -15.31
C LEU A 601 -11.71 12.65 -13.89
N ARG A 602 -11.58 11.82 -12.84
CA ARG A 602 -11.49 12.27 -11.44
C ARG A 602 -10.32 13.22 -11.21
N LEU A 603 -9.13 12.86 -11.68
CA LEU A 603 -7.94 13.71 -11.55
C LEU A 603 -8.04 15.02 -12.35
N THR A 604 -8.86 15.07 -13.40
CA THR A 604 -9.13 16.30 -14.16
C THR A 604 -10.16 17.17 -13.45
N GLN A 605 -11.22 16.58 -12.89
CA GLN A 605 -12.24 17.29 -12.10
C GLN A 605 -11.65 17.96 -10.86
N SER A 606 -10.71 17.32 -10.16
CA SER A 606 -9.98 17.93 -9.05
C SER A 606 -8.91 18.95 -9.49
N SER A 607 -8.81 19.28 -10.78
CA SER A 607 -7.78 20.10 -11.45
C SER A 607 -6.33 19.59 -11.33
N LEU A 608 -6.09 18.47 -10.64
CA LEU A 608 -4.76 17.95 -10.36
C LEU A 608 -4.01 17.54 -11.64
N LEU A 609 -4.66 16.79 -12.54
CA LEU A 609 -4.03 16.30 -13.77
C LEU A 609 -3.53 17.44 -14.69
N PRO A 610 -4.32 18.47 -15.06
CA PRO A 610 -3.83 19.54 -15.93
C PRO A 610 -2.70 20.37 -15.28
N PHE A 611 -2.76 20.66 -13.97
CA PHE A 611 -1.64 21.36 -13.31
C PHE A 611 -0.39 20.49 -13.20
N TYR A 612 -0.53 19.19 -12.91
CA TYR A 612 0.59 18.24 -12.93
C TYR A 612 1.25 18.16 -14.30
N ILE A 613 0.48 18.00 -15.39
CA ILE A 613 1.01 17.94 -16.75
C ILE A 613 1.74 19.25 -17.11
N LEU A 614 1.13 20.41 -16.81
CA LEU A 614 1.74 21.72 -17.07
C LEU A 614 3.10 21.86 -16.35
N VAL A 615 3.15 21.54 -15.06
CA VAL A 615 4.38 21.61 -14.26
C VAL A 615 5.43 20.62 -14.78
N LEU A 616 5.04 19.36 -15.04
CA LEU A 616 5.94 18.33 -15.55
C LEU A 616 6.56 18.75 -16.90
N VAL A 617 5.76 19.31 -17.81
CA VAL A 617 6.24 19.78 -19.12
C VAL A 617 7.24 20.93 -18.99
N ILE A 618 6.96 21.93 -18.14
CA ILE A 618 7.90 23.06 -17.92
C ILE A 618 9.20 22.56 -17.26
N CYS A 619 9.10 21.71 -16.24
CA CYS A 619 10.26 21.12 -15.58
C CYS A 619 11.09 20.25 -16.54
N PHE A 620 10.45 19.36 -17.31
CA PHE A 620 11.11 18.50 -18.30
C PHE A 620 11.86 19.32 -19.35
N PHE A 621 11.23 20.33 -19.96
CA PHE A 621 11.91 21.21 -20.91
C PHE A 621 13.06 22.00 -20.28
N SER A 622 12.94 22.42 -19.02
CA SER A 622 14.04 23.10 -18.30
C SER A 622 15.24 22.16 -18.08
N VAL A 623 15.00 20.93 -17.59
CA VAL A 623 16.05 19.91 -17.40
C VAL A 623 16.72 19.55 -18.73
N VAL A 624 15.94 19.33 -19.80
CA VAL A 624 16.45 19.04 -21.15
C VAL A 624 17.31 20.21 -21.68
N GLN A 625 16.92 21.46 -21.47
CA GLN A 625 17.74 22.62 -21.83
C GLN A 625 19.08 22.65 -21.06
N VAL A 626 19.09 22.33 -19.76
CA VAL A 626 20.32 22.28 -18.96
C VAL A 626 21.23 21.14 -19.43
N ILE A 627 20.69 19.96 -19.71
CA ILE A 627 21.43 18.83 -20.29
C ILE A 627 22.07 19.23 -21.64
N PHE A 628 21.33 19.87 -22.55
CA PHE A 628 21.90 20.36 -23.81
C PHE A 628 23.00 21.42 -23.62
N ARG A 629 22.91 22.28 -22.60
CA ARG A 629 23.97 23.27 -22.27
C ARG A 629 25.22 22.59 -21.72
N ARG A 630 25.07 21.59 -20.84
CA ARG A 630 26.16 20.74 -20.32
C ARG A 630 26.87 20.01 -21.48
N PHE A 631 26.12 19.42 -22.41
CA PHE A 631 26.69 18.81 -23.63
C PHE A 631 27.46 19.83 -24.48
N LYS A 632 26.90 21.03 -24.69
CA LYS A 632 27.57 22.16 -25.37
C LYS A 632 28.72 22.82 -24.57
N GLY A 633 29.07 22.28 -23.41
CA GLY A 633 30.31 22.60 -22.69
C GLY A 633 30.32 23.94 -21.95
N LYS A 634 29.17 24.57 -21.73
CA LYS A 634 29.09 25.77 -20.86
C LYS A 634 29.10 25.33 -19.40
N SER A 635 29.91 26.01 -18.57
CA SER A 635 29.97 25.77 -17.12
C SER A 635 28.69 26.24 -16.43
N LEU A 636 28.43 25.65 -15.25
CA LEU A 636 27.39 26.12 -14.33
C LEU A 636 27.81 27.47 -13.72
N LYS A 637 26.84 28.34 -13.41
CA LYS A 637 27.08 29.46 -12.47
C LYS A 637 27.06 28.91 -11.04
N GLU A 638 28.00 29.33 -10.20
CA GLU A 638 28.03 28.91 -8.79
C GLU A 638 26.88 29.52 -7.96
N THR A 639 26.25 30.59 -8.44
CA THR A 639 25.08 31.22 -7.84
C THR A 639 23.96 31.38 -8.87
N VAL A 640 22.89 30.60 -8.70
CA VAL A 640 21.63 30.81 -9.43
C VAL A 640 20.85 31.91 -8.72
N THR A 641 20.69 33.06 -9.37
CA THR A 641 19.85 34.14 -8.85
C THR A 641 18.38 33.87 -9.21
N LEU A 642 17.42 34.43 -8.45
CA LEU A 642 15.99 34.26 -8.79
C LEU A 642 15.65 34.93 -10.14
N ASP A 643 16.41 35.95 -10.54
CA ASP A 643 16.40 36.54 -11.88
C ASP A 643 16.98 35.64 -12.97
N ASP A 644 17.82 34.63 -12.67
CA ASP A 644 18.28 33.66 -13.66
C ASP A 644 17.15 32.72 -14.12
N GLY A 645 16.18 32.41 -13.25
CA GLY A 645 14.91 31.76 -13.63
C GLY A 645 15.09 30.40 -14.33
N GLN A 646 15.91 29.52 -13.75
CA GLN A 646 16.27 28.22 -14.34
C GLN A 646 16.08 27.08 -13.33
N ILE A 647 14.82 26.69 -13.15
CA ILE A 647 14.43 25.62 -12.22
C ILE A 647 15.18 24.30 -12.45
N GLY A 648 15.52 23.97 -13.71
CA GLY A 648 16.21 22.73 -14.10
C GLY A 648 17.72 22.68 -13.78
N GLU A 649 18.31 23.71 -13.16
CA GLU A 649 19.69 23.66 -12.65
C GLU A 649 19.77 23.06 -11.22
N ARG A 650 18.61 22.85 -10.55
CA ARG A 650 18.50 22.29 -9.19
C ARG A 650 18.48 20.75 -9.20
N PRO A 651 19.40 20.07 -8.47
CA PRO A 651 19.54 18.61 -8.48
C PRO A 651 18.31 17.87 -7.93
N GLU A 652 17.67 18.42 -6.88
CA GLU A 652 16.51 17.80 -6.25
C GLU A 652 15.32 17.73 -7.23
N ILE A 653 15.16 18.75 -8.08
CA ILE A 653 14.06 18.84 -9.05
C ILE A 653 14.30 17.91 -10.23
N ILE A 654 15.55 17.80 -10.72
CA ILE A 654 15.91 16.83 -11.76
C ILE A 654 15.60 15.39 -11.29
N TYR A 655 15.95 15.05 -10.05
CA TYR A 655 15.60 13.76 -9.44
C TYR A 655 14.09 13.50 -9.48
N HIS A 656 13.27 14.43 -8.98
CA HIS A 656 11.81 14.26 -8.96
C HIS A 656 11.20 14.14 -10.36
N VAL A 657 11.70 14.88 -11.37
CA VAL A 657 11.23 14.80 -12.77
C VAL A 657 11.50 13.41 -13.34
N ILE A 658 12.72 12.87 -13.18
CA ILE A 658 13.07 11.54 -13.66
C ILE A 658 12.24 10.48 -12.93
N HIS A 659 12.12 10.59 -11.60
CA HIS A 659 11.41 9.61 -10.79
C HIS A 659 9.90 9.56 -11.08
N THR A 660 9.25 10.71 -11.29
CA THR A 660 7.82 10.76 -11.60
C THR A 660 7.49 10.27 -13.02
N ILE A 661 8.43 10.40 -13.97
CA ILE A 661 8.30 9.79 -15.30
C ILE A 661 8.37 8.25 -15.20
N LEU A 662 9.30 7.70 -14.40
CA LEU A 662 9.40 6.26 -14.19
C LEU A 662 8.20 5.68 -13.42
N LEU A 663 7.75 6.33 -12.35
CA LEU A 663 6.54 5.91 -11.61
C LEU A 663 5.29 6.03 -12.48
N GLY A 664 5.16 7.10 -13.25
CA GLY A 664 4.05 7.31 -14.17
C GLY A 664 4.00 6.28 -15.29
N SER A 665 5.13 5.95 -15.93
CA SER A 665 5.15 4.92 -16.98
C SER A 665 4.75 3.54 -16.44
N LEU A 666 5.13 3.21 -15.20
CA LEU A 666 4.73 1.96 -14.55
C LEU A 666 3.24 1.95 -14.16
N ALA A 667 2.72 3.07 -13.63
CA ALA A 667 1.29 3.21 -13.31
C ALA A 667 0.40 3.17 -14.56
N MET A 668 0.86 3.70 -15.70
CA MET A 668 0.15 3.57 -16.99
C MET A 668 0.04 2.12 -17.48
N VAL A 669 0.96 1.23 -17.08
CA VAL A 669 0.86 -0.20 -17.38
C VAL A 669 -0.01 -0.92 -16.36
N ILE A 670 0.03 -0.57 -15.07
CA ILE A 670 -0.62 -1.29 -13.97
C ILE A 670 -1.45 -0.34 -13.10
N GLU A 671 -2.79 -0.42 -13.17
CA GLU A 671 -3.67 0.45 -12.38
C GLU A 671 -3.44 0.31 -10.86
N GLY A 672 -3.15 -0.91 -10.38
CA GLY A 672 -2.80 -1.17 -8.99
C GLY A 672 -1.45 -0.60 -8.53
N LEU A 673 -0.79 0.25 -9.33
CA LEU A 673 0.35 1.06 -8.91
C LEU A 673 0.06 2.57 -8.94
N LYS A 674 -1.17 3.00 -9.28
CA LYS A 674 -1.58 4.42 -9.29
C LYS A 674 -1.38 5.13 -7.94
N TYR A 675 -1.61 4.43 -6.82
CA TYR A 675 -1.42 5.00 -5.48
C TYR A 675 0.05 5.32 -5.15
N LEU A 676 1.02 4.82 -5.91
CA LEU A 676 2.42 5.25 -5.81
C LEU A 676 2.67 6.59 -6.53
N TRP A 677 1.94 6.80 -7.63
CA TRP A 677 2.15 7.93 -8.54
C TRP A 677 1.28 9.14 -8.18
N THR A 678 -0.02 8.96 -7.90
CA THR A 678 -0.96 10.05 -7.64
C THR A 678 -0.58 10.94 -6.44
N PRO A 679 -0.03 10.42 -5.31
CA PRO A 679 0.54 11.27 -4.24
C PRO A 679 1.73 12.11 -4.71
N TYR A 680 2.57 11.53 -5.57
CA TYR A 680 3.68 12.24 -6.22
C TYR A 680 3.18 13.33 -7.17
N MET A 681 2.06 13.09 -7.87
CA MET A 681 1.40 14.12 -8.69
C MET A 681 0.89 15.28 -7.82
N CYS A 682 0.22 15.00 -6.70
CA CYS A 682 -0.25 16.01 -5.74
C CYS A 682 0.90 16.91 -5.27
N MET A 683 2.00 16.28 -4.85
CA MET A 683 3.21 16.94 -4.36
C MET A 683 3.86 17.82 -5.43
N LEU A 684 4.05 17.30 -6.65
CA LEU A 684 4.76 18.02 -7.72
C LEU A 684 3.91 19.13 -8.37
N ALA A 685 2.60 18.92 -8.55
CA ALA A 685 1.69 19.98 -8.99
C ALA A 685 1.70 21.15 -7.98
N ALA A 686 1.61 20.84 -6.69
CA ALA A 686 1.57 21.87 -5.64
C ALA A 686 2.91 22.60 -5.50
N PHE A 687 4.04 21.89 -5.52
CA PHE A 687 5.37 22.51 -5.64
C PHE A 687 5.41 23.49 -6.82
N GLY A 688 4.96 23.05 -7.99
CA GLY A 688 5.12 23.79 -9.23
C GLY A 688 4.38 25.12 -9.22
N VAL A 689 3.06 25.08 -8.97
CA VAL A 689 2.19 26.27 -8.96
C VAL A 689 2.60 27.25 -7.84
N CYS A 690 3.11 26.76 -6.71
CA CYS A 690 3.53 27.57 -5.56
C CYS A 690 4.99 28.08 -5.62
N SER A 691 5.75 27.77 -6.68
CA SER A 691 7.17 28.16 -6.78
C SER A 691 7.38 29.37 -7.71
N PRO A 692 7.95 30.50 -7.23
CA PRO A 692 8.15 31.69 -8.06
C PRO A 692 9.18 31.47 -9.19
N GLU A 693 10.10 30.51 -9.03
CA GLU A 693 11.11 30.19 -10.05
C GLU A 693 10.52 29.51 -11.31
N LEU A 694 9.44 28.73 -11.18
CA LEU A 694 8.73 28.18 -12.34
C LEU A 694 7.95 29.26 -13.09
N TRP A 695 7.31 30.19 -12.37
CA TRP A 695 6.69 31.37 -12.98
C TRP A 695 7.72 32.24 -13.73
N MET A 696 8.91 32.46 -13.15
CA MET A 696 10.02 33.14 -13.84
C MET A 696 10.52 32.38 -15.07
N THR A 697 10.63 31.05 -15.00
CA THR A 697 11.00 30.19 -16.15
C THR A 697 9.96 30.34 -17.29
N LEU A 698 8.67 30.30 -16.94
CA LEU A 698 7.55 30.44 -17.87
C LEU A 698 7.51 31.84 -18.52
N PHE A 699 7.63 32.92 -17.74
CA PHE A 699 7.65 34.29 -18.25
C PHE A 699 8.80 34.54 -19.23
N LYS A 700 9.98 33.96 -18.97
CA LYS A 700 11.13 34.03 -19.89
C LYS A 700 10.85 33.31 -21.20
N TRP A 701 10.21 32.14 -21.16
CA TRP A 701 9.86 31.40 -22.38
C TRP A 701 8.80 32.13 -23.21
N LEU A 702 7.79 32.71 -22.55
CA LEU A 702 6.75 33.55 -23.15
C LEU A 702 7.23 34.97 -23.53
N ARG A 703 8.49 35.32 -23.24
CA ARG A 703 9.10 36.64 -23.50
C ARG A 703 8.35 37.84 -22.90
N LEU A 704 7.65 37.64 -21.78
CA LEU A 704 6.82 38.66 -21.12
C LEU A 704 7.67 39.78 -20.48
N ARG A 705 7.90 40.87 -21.22
CA ARG A 705 8.49 42.12 -20.70
C ARG A 705 7.49 42.88 -19.83
N THR A 706 7.34 42.44 -18.58
CA THR A 706 6.69 43.22 -17.51
C THR A 706 7.73 44.03 -16.73
N ILE A 707 7.30 45.10 -16.05
CA ILE A 707 8.22 46.06 -15.39
C ILE A 707 8.97 45.41 -14.22
N HIS A 708 8.32 44.51 -13.47
CA HIS A 708 8.93 43.74 -12.38
C HIS A 708 8.49 42.26 -12.44
N PRO A 709 9.14 41.42 -13.27
CA PRO A 709 8.73 40.03 -13.47
C PRO A 709 8.87 39.18 -12.19
N VAL A 710 9.87 39.47 -11.35
CA VAL A 710 10.07 38.82 -10.04
C VAL A 710 8.90 39.09 -9.09
N LEU A 711 8.40 40.34 -9.04
CA LEU A 711 7.25 40.69 -8.20
C LEU A 711 5.98 40.00 -8.70
N LEU A 712 5.75 39.99 -10.01
CA LEU A 712 4.63 39.29 -10.63
C LEU A 712 4.68 37.77 -10.36
N ALA A 713 5.86 37.15 -10.48
CA ALA A 713 6.05 35.72 -10.20
C ALA A 713 5.78 35.37 -8.73
N LEU A 714 6.23 36.24 -7.81
CA LEU A 714 5.95 36.08 -6.38
C LEU A 714 4.45 36.24 -6.07
N VAL A 715 3.78 37.22 -6.68
CA VAL A 715 2.32 37.40 -6.55
C VAL A 715 1.56 36.20 -7.11
N LEU A 716 1.87 35.70 -8.31
CA LEU A 716 1.20 34.52 -8.87
C LEU A 716 1.46 33.24 -8.04
N SER A 717 2.68 33.05 -7.52
CA SER A 717 3.03 31.92 -6.65
C SER A 717 2.27 31.88 -5.31
N MET A 718 1.56 32.95 -4.96
CA MET A 718 0.64 33.00 -3.82
C MET A 718 -0.82 33.03 -4.28
N ALA A 719 -1.15 33.90 -5.24
CA ALA A 719 -2.51 34.10 -5.71
C ALA A 719 -3.11 32.86 -6.37
N VAL A 720 -2.39 32.21 -7.31
CA VAL A 720 -2.92 31.05 -8.05
C VAL A 720 -3.18 29.86 -7.10
N PRO A 721 -2.26 29.46 -6.19
CA PRO A 721 -2.57 28.47 -5.17
C PRO A 721 -3.74 28.83 -4.25
N THR A 722 -3.91 30.10 -3.85
CA THR A 722 -5.06 30.50 -3.02
C THR A 722 -6.39 30.43 -3.77
N ILE A 723 -6.41 30.78 -5.07
CA ILE A 723 -7.62 30.67 -5.91
C ILE A 723 -8.00 29.18 -6.08
N ILE A 724 -7.01 28.31 -6.36
CA ILE A 724 -7.23 26.85 -6.44
C ILE A 724 -7.70 26.30 -5.08
N GLY A 725 -7.07 26.69 -3.98
CA GLY A 725 -7.49 26.26 -2.64
C GLY A 725 -8.94 26.67 -2.32
N LEU A 726 -9.36 27.88 -2.69
CA LEU A 726 -10.73 28.36 -2.50
C LEU A 726 -11.74 27.70 -3.44
N SER A 727 -11.38 27.38 -4.69
CA SER A 727 -12.29 26.64 -5.60
C SER A 727 -12.46 25.18 -5.17
N LEU A 728 -11.36 24.51 -4.80
CA LEU A 728 -11.39 23.15 -4.25
C LEU A 728 -12.19 23.09 -2.95
N TRP A 729 -12.04 24.08 -2.06
CA TRP A 729 -12.88 24.21 -0.87
C TRP A 729 -14.35 24.37 -1.25
N LYS A 730 -14.69 25.32 -2.12
CA LYS A 730 -16.09 25.58 -2.52
C LYS A 730 -16.77 24.36 -3.15
N GLU A 731 -16.07 23.58 -3.96
CA GLU A 731 -16.65 22.43 -4.66
C GLU A 731 -16.60 21.13 -3.86
N PHE A 732 -15.47 20.78 -3.27
CA PHE A 732 -15.26 19.46 -2.67
C PHE A 732 -15.48 19.40 -1.16
N PHE A 733 -15.33 20.51 -0.41
CA PHE A 733 -15.66 20.52 1.02
C PHE A 733 -17.13 20.13 1.31
N PRO A 734 -18.16 20.64 0.61
CA PRO A 734 -19.54 20.21 0.88
C PRO A 734 -19.77 18.73 0.55
N ARG A 735 -19.09 18.17 -0.47
CA ARG A 735 -19.14 16.73 -0.79
C ARG A 735 -18.50 15.89 0.31
N LEU A 736 -17.29 16.26 0.73
CA LEU A 736 -16.54 15.60 1.81
C LEU A 736 -17.30 15.65 3.14
N MET A 737 -17.94 16.77 3.46
CA MET A 737 -18.77 16.91 4.66
C MET A 737 -20.06 16.09 4.56
N ALA A 738 -20.71 16.03 3.39
CA ALA A 738 -21.87 15.16 3.17
C ALA A 738 -21.51 13.68 3.44
N GLU A 739 -20.42 13.18 2.85
CA GLU A 739 -19.89 11.82 3.07
C GLU A 739 -19.51 11.55 4.54
N LEU A 740 -19.08 12.56 5.29
CA LEU A 740 -18.80 12.43 6.74
C LEU A 740 -20.05 12.52 7.63
N THR A 741 -21.16 13.05 7.10
CA THR A 741 -22.47 13.06 7.79
C THR A 741 -23.34 11.86 7.43
N GLU A 742 -23.14 11.24 6.27
CA GLU A 742 -23.86 10.07 5.83
C GLU A 742 -23.41 8.83 6.64
N LEU A 743 -24.32 8.29 7.45
CA LEU A 743 -24.11 7.03 8.15
C LEU A 743 -24.38 5.87 7.19
N GLN A 744 -23.32 5.36 6.57
CA GLN A 744 -23.41 4.22 5.68
C GLN A 744 -23.43 2.91 6.50
N GLU A 745 -24.60 2.29 6.63
CA GLU A 745 -24.73 1.00 7.33
C GLU A 745 -24.21 -0.15 6.46
N PHE A 746 -22.89 -0.39 6.48
CA PHE A 746 -22.29 -1.60 5.91
C PHE A 746 -22.69 -2.83 6.74
N TYR A 747 -23.87 -3.42 6.48
CA TYR A 747 -24.39 -4.57 7.23
C TYR A 747 -24.55 -5.79 6.32
N ASP A 748 -23.75 -6.82 6.58
CA ASP A 748 -23.81 -8.12 5.91
C ASP A 748 -24.36 -9.19 6.88
N PRO A 749 -25.69 -9.37 6.96
CA PRO A 749 -26.29 -10.36 7.82
C PRO A 749 -25.98 -11.79 7.38
N ASP A 750 -25.79 -12.05 6.09
CA ASP A 750 -25.54 -13.40 5.56
C ASP A 750 -24.19 -13.93 6.06
N THR A 751 -23.16 -13.08 6.10
CA THR A 751 -21.85 -13.43 6.66
C THR A 751 -21.88 -13.51 8.19
N VAL A 752 -22.56 -12.58 8.87
CA VAL A 752 -22.70 -12.63 10.36
C VAL A 752 -23.40 -13.92 10.80
N GLU A 753 -24.46 -14.33 10.10
CA GLU A 753 -25.17 -15.57 10.36
C GLU A 753 -24.27 -16.79 10.10
N LEU A 754 -23.56 -16.83 8.96
CA LEU A 754 -22.63 -17.92 8.63
C LEU A 754 -21.54 -18.10 9.69
N MET A 755 -20.87 -17.01 10.10
CA MET A 755 -19.81 -17.08 11.11
C MET A 755 -20.37 -17.48 12.48
N THR A 756 -21.59 -17.05 12.80
CA THR A 756 -22.31 -17.45 14.03
C THR A 756 -22.71 -18.93 13.99
N TRP A 757 -23.13 -19.45 12.84
CA TRP A 757 -23.41 -20.87 12.63
C TRP A 757 -22.14 -21.72 12.80
N ILE A 758 -21.02 -21.33 12.18
CA ILE A 758 -19.72 -22.03 12.34
C ILE A 758 -19.34 -22.09 13.82
N LYS A 759 -19.32 -20.95 14.53
CA LYS A 759 -18.98 -20.87 15.97
C LYS A 759 -19.87 -21.74 16.86
N ARG A 760 -21.12 -22.01 16.48
CA ARG A 760 -22.12 -22.73 17.30
C ARG A 760 -22.27 -24.22 16.94
N GLN A 761 -22.01 -24.62 15.69
CA GLN A 761 -22.33 -25.97 15.20
C GLN A 761 -21.14 -26.73 14.58
N ALA A 762 -20.02 -26.08 14.28
CA ALA A 762 -18.86 -26.76 13.71
C ALA A 762 -17.98 -27.40 14.80
N PRO A 763 -17.52 -28.66 14.64
CA PRO A 763 -16.50 -29.24 15.51
C PRO A 763 -15.20 -28.43 15.49
N ILE A 764 -14.52 -28.29 16.62
CA ILE A 764 -13.30 -27.47 16.78
C ILE A 764 -12.17 -27.89 15.82
N ALA A 765 -12.09 -29.18 15.49
CA ALA A 765 -11.09 -29.75 14.58
C ALA A 765 -11.52 -29.75 13.09
N ALA A 766 -12.63 -29.08 12.73
CA ALA A 766 -13.14 -29.07 11.37
C ALA A 766 -12.32 -28.20 10.42
N VAL A 767 -12.13 -28.67 9.20
CA VAL A 767 -11.49 -27.94 8.10
C VAL A 767 -12.55 -27.43 7.11
N PHE A 768 -12.52 -26.13 6.82
CA PHE A 768 -13.40 -25.48 5.84
C PHE A 768 -12.73 -25.26 4.48
N ALA A 769 -13.51 -25.36 3.41
CA ALA A 769 -13.13 -25.04 2.03
C ALA A 769 -14.17 -24.14 1.34
N GLY A 770 -13.72 -23.23 0.48
CA GLY A 770 -14.54 -22.26 -0.26
C GLY A 770 -13.62 -21.25 -0.97
N SER A 771 -14.10 -20.06 -1.34
CA SER A 771 -13.20 -19.04 -1.92
C SER A 771 -12.05 -18.68 -0.95
N PRO A 772 -10.81 -18.45 -1.45
CA PRO A 772 -9.70 -17.97 -0.63
C PRO A 772 -10.03 -16.68 0.16
N GLN A 773 -10.84 -15.80 -0.41
CA GLN A 773 -11.31 -14.57 0.21
C GLN A 773 -12.17 -14.85 1.45
N LEU A 774 -13.17 -15.74 1.32
CA LEU A 774 -14.02 -16.16 2.45
C LEU A 774 -13.23 -16.95 3.49
N MET A 775 -12.25 -17.78 3.09
CA MET A 775 -11.39 -18.49 4.04
C MET A 775 -10.59 -17.53 4.92
N GLY A 776 -10.20 -16.36 4.38
CA GLY A 776 -9.61 -15.26 5.15
C GLY A 776 -10.52 -14.81 6.30
N ALA A 777 -11.77 -14.48 5.98
CA ALA A 777 -12.76 -14.04 6.96
C ALA A 777 -13.08 -15.14 7.99
N ILE A 778 -13.23 -16.42 7.57
CA ILE A 778 -13.46 -17.54 8.50
C ILE A 778 -12.28 -17.71 9.46
N LYS A 779 -11.04 -17.63 8.95
CA LYS A 779 -9.85 -17.81 9.79
C LYS A 779 -9.73 -16.71 10.86
N LEU A 780 -10.03 -15.45 10.52
CA LEU A 780 -10.11 -14.38 11.50
C LEU A 780 -11.26 -14.58 12.48
N CYS A 781 -12.49 -14.56 11.96
CA CYS A 781 -13.70 -14.46 12.77
C CYS A 781 -13.86 -15.65 13.70
N THR A 782 -13.49 -16.85 13.26
CA THR A 782 -13.70 -18.09 14.01
C THR A 782 -12.41 -18.64 14.61
N GLY A 783 -11.28 -18.56 13.89
CA GLY A 783 -10.03 -19.23 14.24
C GLY A 783 -9.84 -20.64 13.64
N TRP A 784 -10.87 -21.21 12.99
CA TRP A 784 -10.85 -22.58 12.45
C TRP A 784 -9.80 -22.78 11.35
N MET A 785 -9.49 -24.04 11.04
CA MET A 785 -8.54 -24.41 9.99
C MET A 785 -9.21 -24.33 8.60
N VAL A 786 -8.49 -23.81 7.62
CA VAL A 786 -8.98 -23.61 6.24
C VAL A 786 -8.13 -24.37 5.22
N THR A 787 -8.70 -24.69 4.06
CA THR A 787 -7.96 -25.31 2.96
C THR A 787 -7.19 -24.31 2.10
N SER A 788 -7.61 -23.06 2.01
CA SER A 788 -7.05 -22.03 1.13
C SER A 788 -6.75 -20.76 1.91
N LEU A 789 -5.85 -19.93 1.35
CA LEU A 789 -5.58 -18.56 1.80
C LEU A 789 -5.52 -17.65 0.58
N PRO A 790 -5.86 -16.36 0.71
CA PRO A 790 -5.81 -15.40 -0.39
C PRO A 790 -4.38 -15.00 -0.81
N LEU A 791 -3.35 -15.76 -0.42
CA LEU A 791 -1.96 -15.51 -0.85
C LEU A 791 -1.74 -15.87 -2.32
N TYR A 792 -1.02 -15.00 -3.03
CA TYR A 792 -0.63 -15.18 -4.43
C TYR A 792 0.89 -15.37 -4.65
N ASN A 793 1.70 -15.39 -3.58
CA ASN A 793 3.17 -15.43 -3.64
C ASN A 793 3.80 -16.84 -3.60
N ASP A 794 2.99 -17.91 -3.57
CA ASP A 794 3.45 -19.30 -3.40
C ASP A 794 2.73 -20.21 -4.41
N ASP A 795 3.49 -20.82 -5.33
CA ASP A 795 2.97 -21.70 -6.40
C ASP A 795 2.06 -22.82 -5.87
N ASP A 796 2.39 -23.39 -4.70
CA ASP A 796 1.62 -24.49 -4.12
C ASP A 796 0.30 -23.98 -3.52
N LEU A 797 0.26 -22.74 -3.03
CA LEU A 797 -0.98 -22.08 -2.58
C LEU A 797 -1.82 -21.60 -3.76
N LEU A 798 -1.20 -21.04 -4.80
CA LEU A 798 -1.87 -20.69 -6.07
C LEU A 798 -2.56 -21.91 -6.69
N LYS A 799 -1.81 -23.01 -6.86
CA LYS A 799 -2.33 -24.27 -7.40
C LYS A 799 -3.41 -24.89 -6.50
N ARG A 800 -3.30 -24.73 -5.19
CA ARG A 800 -4.31 -25.16 -4.23
C ARG A 800 -5.59 -24.32 -4.30
N ASN A 801 -5.47 -23.00 -4.49
CA ASN A 801 -6.59 -22.11 -4.73
C ASN A 801 -7.29 -22.45 -6.06
N GLU A 802 -6.53 -22.68 -7.14
CA GLU A 802 -7.04 -23.14 -8.45
C GLU A 802 -7.78 -24.49 -8.35
N ASN A 803 -7.26 -25.44 -7.56
CA ASN A 803 -7.93 -26.71 -7.29
C ASN A 803 -9.25 -26.52 -6.51
N ILE A 804 -9.28 -25.64 -5.51
CA ILE A 804 -10.48 -25.39 -4.69
C ILE A 804 -11.54 -24.61 -5.49
N TYR A 805 -11.14 -23.68 -6.37
CA TYR A 805 -12.06 -22.99 -7.28
C TYR A 805 -12.76 -23.95 -8.27
N GLN A 806 -12.27 -25.18 -8.50
CA GLN A 806 -12.94 -26.16 -9.38
C GLN A 806 -14.40 -26.45 -8.97
N ILE A 807 -14.84 -26.14 -7.75
CA ILE A 807 -16.26 -26.21 -7.34
C ILE A 807 -17.20 -25.35 -8.21
N TYR A 808 -16.68 -24.35 -8.93
CA TYR A 808 -17.43 -23.51 -9.88
C TYR A 808 -17.32 -24.00 -11.34
N SER A 809 -16.61 -25.10 -11.60
CA SER A 809 -16.40 -25.70 -12.93
C SER A 809 -17.45 -26.75 -13.32
N LYS A 810 -17.42 -27.20 -14.58
CA LYS A 810 -18.26 -28.29 -15.13
C LYS A 810 -17.65 -29.69 -14.94
N ARG A 811 -17.23 -30.03 -13.72
CA ARG A 811 -16.62 -31.33 -13.34
C ARG A 811 -17.61 -32.22 -12.58
N SER A 812 -17.31 -33.52 -12.46
CA SER A 812 -18.18 -34.47 -11.74
C SER A 812 -18.12 -34.28 -10.22
N ALA A 813 -19.17 -34.71 -9.52
CA ALA A 813 -19.21 -34.72 -8.05
C ALA A 813 -18.05 -35.52 -7.43
N GLU A 814 -17.64 -36.62 -8.08
CA GLU A 814 -16.56 -37.48 -7.62
C GLU A 814 -15.19 -36.81 -7.74
N ASP A 815 -14.93 -36.06 -8.82
CA ASP A 815 -13.67 -35.34 -9.01
C ASP A 815 -13.52 -34.22 -7.97
N ILE A 816 -14.61 -33.47 -7.72
CA ILE A 816 -14.64 -32.42 -6.70
C ILE A 816 -14.50 -33.02 -5.29
N TYR A 817 -15.13 -34.15 -5.01
CA TYR A 817 -14.96 -34.89 -3.75
C TYR A 817 -13.52 -35.35 -3.53
N LYS A 818 -12.85 -35.90 -4.56
CA LYS A 818 -11.42 -36.29 -4.52
C LYS A 818 -10.52 -35.09 -4.23
N ILE A 819 -10.76 -33.94 -4.88
CA ILE A 819 -9.98 -32.71 -4.62
C ILE A 819 -10.15 -32.27 -3.16
N LEU A 820 -11.38 -32.13 -2.67
CA LEU A 820 -11.64 -31.63 -1.32
C LEU A 820 -11.15 -32.58 -0.22
N THR A 821 -11.31 -33.89 -0.41
CA THR A 821 -10.78 -34.91 0.52
C THR A 821 -9.26 -34.99 0.51
N SER A 822 -8.57 -34.72 -0.62
CA SER A 822 -7.11 -34.64 -0.65
C SER A 822 -6.54 -33.55 0.28
N TYR A 823 -7.30 -32.47 0.50
CA TYR A 823 -6.99 -31.40 1.45
C TYR A 823 -7.61 -31.61 2.85
N LYS A 824 -8.20 -32.78 3.12
CA LYS A 824 -8.94 -33.14 4.34
C LYS A 824 -10.03 -32.13 4.74
N ALA A 825 -10.71 -31.51 3.76
CA ALA A 825 -11.87 -30.68 4.04
C ALA A 825 -13.00 -31.50 4.71
N ASN A 826 -13.68 -30.92 5.70
CA ASN A 826 -14.87 -31.50 6.33
C ASN A 826 -16.15 -30.79 5.90
N TYR A 827 -16.05 -29.49 5.61
CA TYR A 827 -17.15 -28.66 5.13
C TYR A 827 -16.73 -27.89 3.87
N LEU A 828 -17.62 -27.89 2.88
CA LEU A 828 -17.54 -27.08 1.68
C LEU A 828 -18.55 -25.93 1.79
N ILE A 829 -18.13 -24.72 1.47
CA ILE A 829 -18.99 -23.55 1.31
C ILE A 829 -19.00 -23.16 -0.16
N VAL A 830 -20.21 -22.98 -0.70
CA VAL A 830 -20.45 -22.54 -2.07
C VAL A 830 -21.12 -21.17 -2.01
N GLU A 831 -20.47 -20.16 -2.59
CA GLU A 831 -20.98 -18.79 -2.65
C GLU A 831 -21.90 -18.62 -3.86
N ASP A 832 -23.10 -18.07 -3.63
CA ASP A 832 -24.07 -17.85 -4.70
C ASP A 832 -23.58 -16.79 -5.70
N ALA A 833 -22.95 -15.72 -5.21
CA ALA A 833 -22.42 -14.63 -6.02
C ALA A 833 -21.43 -15.12 -7.11
N ILE A 834 -20.47 -15.99 -6.75
CA ILE A 834 -19.48 -16.55 -7.70
C ILE A 834 -20.15 -17.55 -8.64
N CYS A 835 -21.05 -18.41 -8.13
CA CYS A 835 -21.74 -19.40 -8.94
C CYS A 835 -22.63 -18.75 -10.02
N ASN A 836 -23.43 -17.74 -9.63
CA ASN A 836 -24.40 -17.08 -10.49
C ASN A 836 -23.82 -15.87 -11.26
N GLU A 837 -22.63 -15.38 -10.92
CA GLU A 837 -21.92 -14.21 -11.49
C GLU A 837 -22.30 -13.83 -12.94
N VAL A 838 -23.15 -12.80 -13.12
CA VAL A 838 -23.53 -12.29 -14.46
C VAL A 838 -22.68 -11.07 -14.83
N GLY A 839 -21.37 -11.15 -14.57
CA GLY A 839 -20.41 -10.07 -14.85
C GLY A 839 -20.35 -9.70 -16.34
N THR A 840 -20.11 -8.41 -16.60
CA THR A 840 -20.03 -7.78 -17.93
C THR A 840 -18.81 -8.22 -18.74
N MET A 841 -17.67 -8.42 -18.06
CA MET A 841 -16.39 -8.87 -18.66
C MET A 841 -16.41 -10.38 -18.96
N ARG A 842 -17.04 -10.75 -20.08
CA ARG A 842 -17.05 -12.13 -20.60
C ARG A 842 -15.62 -12.62 -20.82
N GLY A 843 -15.26 -13.75 -20.19
CA GLY A 843 -13.90 -14.32 -20.23
C GLY A 843 -13.10 -14.09 -18.94
N CYS A 844 -13.45 -13.12 -18.09
CA CYS A 844 -12.74 -12.83 -16.84
C CYS A 844 -13.40 -13.38 -15.56
N ARG A 845 -14.60 -13.94 -15.68
CA ARG A 845 -15.36 -14.53 -14.57
C ARG A 845 -14.70 -15.84 -14.13
N VAL A 846 -14.75 -16.18 -12.83
CA VAL A 846 -14.13 -17.40 -12.26
C VAL A 846 -14.50 -18.64 -13.09
N LYS A 847 -15.80 -18.78 -13.40
CA LYS A 847 -16.36 -19.90 -14.16
C LYS A 847 -16.02 -19.93 -15.66
N ASP A 848 -15.72 -18.79 -16.27
CA ASP A 848 -15.26 -18.73 -17.67
C ASP A 848 -13.79 -19.18 -17.74
N LEU A 849 -12.96 -18.66 -16.84
CA LEU A 849 -11.53 -19.00 -16.73
C LEU A 849 -11.32 -20.48 -16.39
N LEU A 850 -12.14 -21.04 -15.50
CA LEU A 850 -12.15 -22.48 -15.21
C LEU A 850 -12.61 -23.31 -16.42
N ASP A 851 -13.59 -22.85 -17.19
CA ASP A 851 -14.03 -23.57 -18.38
C ASP A 851 -12.97 -23.55 -19.50
N ILE A 852 -12.21 -22.47 -19.64
CA ILE A 852 -11.07 -22.38 -20.56
C ILE A 852 -9.94 -23.32 -20.11
N ALA A 853 -9.54 -23.26 -18.83
CA ALA A 853 -8.43 -24.05 -18.30
C ALA A 853 -8.71 -25.57 -18.28
N ASN A 854 -9.99 -25.95 -18.18
CA ASN A 854 -10.43 -27.35 -18.31
C ASN A 854 -10.76 -27.79 -19.75
N GLY A 855 -10.71 -26.89 -20.76
CA GLY A 855 -11.10 -27.21 -22.13
C GLY A 855 -12.61 -27.42 -22.35
N HIS A 856 -13.46 -27.00 -21.40
CA HIS A 856 -14.93 -27.06 -21.49
C HIS A 856 -15.55 -25.98 -22.39
N VAL A 857 -14.76 -24.98 -22.77
CA VAL A 857 -15.10 -23.95 -23.76
C VAL A 857 -13.81 -23.59 -24.51
N VAL A 858 -13.78 -23.86 -25.81
CA VAL A 858 -12.77 -23.28 -26.72
C VAL A 858 -13.43 -22.09 -27.42
N CYS A 859 -12.85 -20.90 -27.24
CA CYS A 859 -13.20 -19.69 -27.97
C CYS A 859 -11.98 -19.25 -28.79
N GLU A 860 -11.65 -20.05 -29.80
CA GLU A 860 -10.83 -19.63 -30.94
C GLU A 860 -11.77 -19.38 -32.13
N GLU A 861 -11.40 -18.47 -33.03
CA GLU A 861 -12.27 -17.99 -34.11
C GLU A 861 -12.47 -19.06 -35.20
N GLY A 862 -13.44 -19.96 -35.00
CA GLY A 862 -14.02 -20.75 -36.08
C GLY A 862 -14.55 -22.14 -35.74
N ASP A 863 -14.11 -22.81 -34.65
CA ASP A 863 -14.34 -24.26 -34.52
C ASP A 863 -14.78 -24.78 -33.12
N LYS A 864 -15.60 -25.84 -33.18
CA LYS A 864 -16.18 -26.72 -32.14
C LYS A 864 -16.13 -26.28 -30.66
N LEU A 865 -17.32 -25.91 -30.16
CA LEU A 865 -17.61 -25.89 -28.72
C LEU A 865 -17.62 -27.32 -28.14
N THR A 866 -16.61 -27.67 -27.34
CA THR A 866 -16.54 -28.93 -26.56
C THR A 866 -17.53 -28.92 -25.39
N TYR A 867 -18.73 -29.46 -25.61
CA TYR A 867 -19.72 -29.64 -24.54
C TYR A 867 -19.17 -30.56 -23.43
N SER A 868 -19.05 -30.05 -22.19
CA SER A 868 -18.79 -30.90 -21.03
C SER A 868 -19.97 -31.84 -20.78
N LYS A 869 -19.66 -33.07 -20.35
CA LYS A 869 -20.62 -34.10 -19.95
C LYS A 869 -21.42 -33.71 -18.69
N TYR A 870 -20.91 -32.78 -17.88
CA TYR A 870 -21.49 -32.41 -16.59
C TYR A 870 -21.95 -30.94 -16.58
N GLY A 871 -22.99 -30.65 -15.81
CA GLY A 871 -23.36 -29.28 -15.45
C GLY A 871 -22.34 -28.64 -14.50
N ARG A 872 -22.57 -27.39 -14.11
CA ARG A 872 -21.69 -26.70 -13.15
C ARG A 872 -21.93 -27.25 -11.74
N PHE A 873 -20.89 -27.72 -11.07
CA PHE A 873 -21.01 -28.35 -9.75
C PHE A 873 -21.78 -27.48 -8.75
N CYS A 874 -21.48 -26.17 -8.69
CA CYS A 874 -22.15 -25.22 -7.77
C CYS A 874 -23.65 -25.02 -8.02
N HIS A 875 -24.17 -25.41 -9.20
CA HIS A 875 -25.60 -25.45 -9.51
C HIS A 875 -26.18 -26.82 -9.18
N GLU A 876 -25.59 -27.90 -9.70
CA GLU A 876 -26.09 -29.27 -9.54
C GLU A 876 -26.15 -29.71 -8.07
N VAL A 877 -25.17 -29.32 -7.26
CA VAL A 877 -25.11 -29.65 -5.82
C VAL A 877 -26.25 -29.00 -5.00
N LYS A 878 -26.94 -27.98 -5.53
CA LYS A 878 -28.12 -27.37 -4.88
C LYS A 878 -29.39 -28.20 -5.08
N ILE A 879 -29.43 -29.02 -6.14
CA ILE A 879 -30.59 -29.83 -6.58
C ILE A 879 -30.75 -31.10 -5.72
N ASN A 880 -29.74 -31.47 -4.91
CA ASN A 880 -29.80 -32.57 -3.93
C ASN A 880 -30.20 -33.94 -4.53
N TYR A 881 -29.57 -34.34 -5.63
CA TYR A 881 -29.83 -35.63 -6.30
C TYR A 881 -28.57 -36.54 -6.33
N SER A 882 -28.75 -37.81 -6.71
CA SER A 882 -27.63 -38.77 -6.86
C SER A 882 -26.81 -38.43 -8.13
N PRO A 883 -25.45 -38.41 -8.07
CA PRO A 883 -24.59 -38.91 -6.99
C PRO A 883 -24.18 -37.85 -5.94
N TYR A 884 -24.58 -36.57 -6.09
CA TYR A 884 -24.11 -35.48 -5.22
C TYR A 884 -24.41 -35.73 -3.74
N MET A 885 -25.62 -36.22 -3.42
CA MET A 885 -26.04 -36.53 -2.04
C MET A 885 -25.17 -37.61 -1.36
N ASN A 886 -24.55 -38.50 -2.12
CA ASN A 886 -23.69 -39.55 -1.56
C ASN A 886 -22.36 -38.97 -1.03
N TYR A 887 -21.90 -37.87 -1.65
CA TYR A 887 -20.65 -37.19 -1.33
C TYR A 887 -20.82 -35.95 -0.43
N PHE A 888 -21.95 -35.24 -0.56
CA PHE A 888 -22.19 -33.93 0.05
C PHE A 888 -23.58 -33.83 0.68
N THR A 889 -23.63 -33.53 1.98
CA THR A 889 -24.87 -33.33 2.74
C THR A 889 -25.02 -31.86 3.09
N ARG A 890 -26.06 -31.17 2.59
CA ARG A 890 -26.32 -29.75 2.94
C ARG A 890 -26.69 -29.63 4.42
N VAL A 891 -25.95 -28.81 5.17
CA VAL A 891 -26.12 -28.63 6.63
C VAL A 891 -26.58 -27.24 7.03
N TYR A 892 -26.29 -26.22 6.21
CA TYR A 892 -26.71 -24.85 6.41
C TYR A 892 -26.84 -24.16 5.05
N TRP A 893 -27.73 -23.17 4.96
CA TRP A 893 -27.87 -22.29 3.81
C TRP A 893 -28.51 -20.97 4.25
N ASN A 894 -28.11 -19.88 3.61
CA ASN A 894 -28.85 -18.62 3.61
C ASN A 894 -28.89 -18.04 2.18
N ARG A 895 -29.08 -16.73 2.02
CA ARG A 895 -29.22 -16.13 0.69
C ARG A 895 -27.91 -16.15 -0.11
N SER A 896 -26.77 -15.97 0.55
CA SER A 896 -25.46 -15.84 -0.12
C SER A 896 -24.58 -17.09 -0.03
N TYR A 897 -24.77 -17.94 0.99
CA TYR A 897 -23.89 -19.07 1.28
C TYR A 897 -24.64 -20.40 1.41
N PHE A 898 -24.11 -21.45 0.80
CA PHE A 898 -24.59 -22.84 0.95
C PHE A 898 -23.47 -23.71 1.52
N VAL A 899 -23.70 -24.34 2.68
CA VAL A 899 -22.70 -25.14 3.38
C VAL A 899 -23.06 -26.62 3.34
N TYR A 900 -22.12 -27.43 2.89
CA TYR A 900 -22.22 -28.88 2.72
C TYR A 900 -21.17 -29.58 3.58
N ARG A 901 -21.61 -30.53 4.41
CA ARG A 901 -20.72 -31.49 5.04
C ARG A 901 -20.25 -32.49 3.99
N ILE A 902 -18.96 -32.79 3.98
CA ILE A 902 -18.34 -33.79 3.11
C ILE A 902 -18.48 -35.16 3.81
N ASN A 903 -19.11 -36.12 3.12
CA ASN A 903 -19.43 -37.43 3.69
C ASN A 903 -18.18 -38.31 3.74
N THR A 904 -17.73 -38.74 4.92
CA THR A 904 -16.53 -39.60 5.06
C THR A 904 -16.77 -41.07 4.73
N VAL A 905 -18.03 -41.48 4.60
CA VAL A 905 -18.47 -42.82 4.17
C VAL A 905 -19.44 -42.62 3.01
N ILE A 906 -19.09 -43.14 1.84
CA ILE A 906 -19.91 -43.02 0.63
C ILE A 906 -20.93 -44.16 0.64
N SER A 907 -22.15 -43.89 1.13
CA SER A 907 -23.26 -44.83 1.02
C SER A 907 -23.82 -44.81 -0.40
N PHE A 908 -23.41 -45.78 -1.23
CA PHE A 908 -24.06 -46.04 -2.50
C PHE A 908 -25.43 -46.69 -2.24
N GLN A 909 -26.48 -45.87 -2.09
CA GLN A 909 -27.85 -46.34 -2.32
C GLN A 909 -28.03 -46.53 -3.83
N SER A 910 -28.29 -47.78 -4.23
CA SER A 910 -28.46 -48.26 -5.60
C SER A 910 -29.91 -48.10 -6.07
#